data_AF-A0A819MHR2-F1
#
_entry.id   AF-A0A819MHR2-F1
#
_cell.length_a   1.000
_cell.length_b   1.000
_cell.length_c   1.000
_cell.angle_alpha   90.00
_cell.angle_beta   90.00
_cell.angle_gamma   90.00
#
_symmetry.space_group_name_H-M   'P 1'
#
loop_
_entity.id
_entity.type
_entity.pdbx_description
1 polymer ?
#
loop_
_entity_poly.entity_id
_entity_poly.type
_entity_poly.pdbx_seq_one_letter_code
_entity_poly.pdbx_strand_id
1 'polypeptide(L)'
;MDHLANEAEIEGLRPGRVILLPSSFQGSPRAMQQNYQDAMAIVRKYGKPDLFITFTCNPTWREIEEQLFPGQTPSDRPDLITRIFKLKLNELIDDIFKKHILGRTIANVFVIEFQKRGLPHCHMLIILANEDKPKDENHIDHIVCSEVPDHVQFPQLYECVRRHMIHGPCGALNPHSPCMEDGKCSKEFLKEFQNDTLPNKDGYPRYRRRDNGITMTIGKYEVDNRWIVPYNPYLLMKYNAHINVEICATMKSIKYLFEYIYKGHDCANIKLQRPVQEGAAQGTLEWDEIKAHLDARYVSAPEAAWRLFEFPLHDKSHAIIRLAVHLPNQQPVYFAEGNERQALERATMKDTTLTAWFKLNSKNPDAQKYLYHDIPEHFVFERNGTWKHRVQGENVIGRMYSVSPSDVERYHLRLLLLYTPGACSFDDLKTVDGHICQTFMEAAKRRGLLRDDTEYERCMSEAVIFQMPQQLRSLFCVIHLYRNPTKPVDPWNSFKAHMAEDFMQQVDAETAEAMAFYAIDEKLKQQGRSCSDFGIPSLTSVPYSFESKVINKEEELRIGQEMYAMLNQDQRSIADAILASHGKQSTITTGSCFFIDGPGGTGKIYLYNTLYHLFMGQGVHVMTVAWTGIAASLLPEGRTAHSRFKLPVPILQTSTSSIRPNSKEAEEIRKTQIFIWDEAPMAPCYALNAVDILLRDIMNIDAPFGGKVMILGGDFRQVLPVIRFANRSELIAASLKSSNLWPYFKVMHLQQNMRTGPGPVC
;
A
#
# COMPACT_ATOMS: atom_id res chain seq x y z
N MET A 1 -0.66 -22.61 -2.03
CA MET A 1 0.16 -23.59 -1.29
C MET A 1 0.77 -22.89 -0.09
N ASP A 2 1.41 -21.73 -0.26
CA ASP A 2 2.05 -20.95 0.82
C ASP A 2 1.16 -20.62 2.03
N HIS A 3 -0.11 -20.22 1.83
CA HIS A 3 -1.04 -19.94 2.94
C HIS A 3 -1.23 -21.14 3.88
N LEU A 4 -1.47 -22.33 3.34
CA LEU A 4 -1.78 -23.53 4.13
C LEU A 4 -0.52 -24.16 4.75
N ALA A 5 0.63 -23.99 4.09
CA ALA A 5 1.91 -24.36 4.67
C ALA A 5 2.23 -23.48 5.88
N ASN A 6 2.01 -22.16 5.76
CA ASN A 6 2.17 -21.22 6.86
C ASN A 6 1.18 -21.48 7.99
N GLU A 7 -0.08 -21.80 7.69
CA GLU A 7 -1.11 -22.09 8.71
C GLU A 7 -0.83 -23.40 9.45
N ALA A 8 -0.42 -24.46 8.73
CA ALA A 8 0.03 -25.71 9.33
C ALA A 8 1.30 -25.50 10.19
N GLU A 9 2.22 -24.63 9.77
CA GLU A 9 3.43 -24.28 10.53
C GLU A 9 3.11 -23.46 11.80
N ILE A 10 2.15 -22.53 11.72
CA ILE A 10 1.64 -21.76 12.87
C ILE A 10 0.99 -22.69 13.91
N GLU A 11 0.29 -23.73 13.46
CA GLU A 11 -0.40 -24.69 14.34
C GLU A 11 0.47 -25.90 14.73
N GLY A 12 1.71 -25.99 14.25
CA GLY A 12 2.62 -27.11 14.53
C GLY A 12 2.18 -28.45 13.93
N LEU A 13 1.39 -28.43 12.85
CA LEU A 13 0.82 -29.59 12.18
C LEU A 13 1.52 -29.87 10.84
N ARG A 14 1.49 -31.12 10.38
CA ARG A 14 1.94 -31.48 9.02
C ARG A 14 0.80 -31.28 8.02
N PRO A 15 1.04 -30.64 6.84
CA PRO A 15 0.02 -30.54 5.79
C PRO A 15 -0.43 -31.93 5.32
N GLY A 16 -1.72 -32.24 5.45
CA GLY A 16 -2.35 -33.48 4.98
C GLY A 16 -2.85 -33.39 3.53
N ARG A 17 -3.87 -34.18 3.17
CA ARG A 17 -4.51 -34.11 1.84
C ARG A 17 -5.17 -32.74 1.65
N VAL A 18 -4.82 -32.05 0.56
CA VAL A 18 -5.39 -30.74 0.20
C VAL A 18 -6.33 -30.89 -1.00
N ILE A 19 -7.59 -30.51 -0.83
CA ILE A 19 -8.60 -30.48 -1.91
C ILE A 19 -8.93 -29.02 -2.20
N LEU A 20 -8.73 -28.55 -3.45
CA LEU A 20 -8.89 -27.14 -3.83
C LEU A 20 -9.98 -26.94 -4.91
N LEU A 21 -10.77 -25.87 -4.82
CA LEU A 21 -11.73 -25.50 -5.87
C LEU A 21 -11.02 -24.91 -7.10
N PRO A 22 -11.24 -25.46 -8.31
CA PRO A 22 -10.53 -25.00 -9.51
C PRO A 22 -11.06 -23.65 -10.01
N SER A 23 -10.21 -22.90 -10.72
CA SER A 23 -10.60 -21.63 -11.36
C SER A 23 -11.67 -21.77 -12.46
N SER A 24 -11.98 -23.00 -12.91
CA SER A 24 -13.09 -23.29 -13.81
C SER A 24 -14.46 -23.17 -13.12
N PHE A 25 -14.50 -23.24 -11.79
CA PHE A 25 -15.72 -23.04 -11.02
C PHE A 25 -16.03 -21.54 -10.91
N GLN A 26 -17.03 -21.08 -11.65
CA GLN A 26 -17.44 -19.67 -11.70
C GLN A 26 -17.85 -19.16 -10.31
N GLY A 27 -17.28 -18.03 -9.90
CA GLY A 27 -17.51 -17.44 -8.58
C GLY A 27 -16.56 -17.93 -7.49
N SER A 28 -15.72 -18.95 -7.73
CA SER A 28 -14.66 -19.32 -6.78
C SER A 28 -13.63 -18.19 -6.61
N PRO A 29 -12.90 -18.13 -5.48
CA PRO A 29 -11.81 -17.17 -5.28
C PRO A 29 -10.79 -17.18 -6.42
N ARG A 30 -10.44 -18.38 -6.92
CA ARG A 30 -9.52 -18.53 -8.05
C ARG A 30 -10.11 -18.03 -9.36
N ALA A 31 -11.40 -18.25 -9.63
CA ALA A 31 -12.06 -17.71 -10.83
C ALA A 31 -12.07 -16.17 -10.82
N MET A 32 -12.42 -15.55 -9.69
CA MET A 32 -12.40 -14.09 -9.53
C MET A 32 -10.98 -13.53 -9.72
N GLN A 33 -9.97 -14.17 -9.11
CA GLN A 33 -8.58 -13.79 -9.28
C GLN A 33 -8.13 -13.89 -10.75
N GLN A 34 -8.57 -14.92 -11.47
CA GLN A 34 -8.25 -15.07 -12.89
C GLN A 34 -8.92 -13.98 -13.75
N ASN A 35 -10.17 -13.63 -13.46
CA ASN A 35 -10.88 -12.56 -14.18
C ASN A 35 -10.24 -11.18 -13.92
N TYR A 36 -9.83 -10.91 -12.68
CA TYR A 36 -9.04 -9.74 -12.33
C TYR A 36 -7.73 -9.67 -13.13
N GLN A 37 -6.95 -10.75 -13.13
CA GLN A 37 -5.68 -10.79 -13.85
C GLN A 37 -5.87 -10.67 -15.38
N ASP A 38 -6.96 -11.21 -15.92
CA ASP A 38 -7.33 -11.05 -17.33
C ASP A 38 -7.62 -9.59 -17.68
N ALA A 39 -8.38 -8.88 -16.84
CA ALA A 39 -8.65 -7.47 -17.06
C ALA A 39 -7.39 -6.60 -16.90
N MET A 40 -6.50 -6.95 -15.96
CA MET A 40 -5.19 -6.28 -15.82
C MET A 40 -4.29 -6.49 -17.03
N ALA A 41 -4.43 -7.57 -17.80
CA ALA A 41 -3.70 -7.73 -19.06
C ALA A 41 -4.14 -6.71 -20.12
N ILE A 42 -5.43 -6.38 -20.17
CA ILE A 42 -5.98 -5.31 -21.03
C ILE A 42 -5.39 -3.96 -20.61
N VAL A 43 -5.41 -3.65 -19.31
CA VAL A 43 -4.84 -2.41 -18.77
C VAL A 43 -3.33 -2.31 -19.02
N ARG A 44 -2.59 -3.41 -18.90
CA ARG A 44 -1.16 -3.43 -19.22
C ARG A 44 -0.89 -3.07 -20.69
N LYS A 45 -1.74 -3.52 -21.61
CA LYS A 45 -1.57 -3.29 -23.04
C LYS A 45 -2.03 -1.90 -23.49
N TYR A 46 -3.20 -1.46 -23.04
CA TYR A 46 -3.84 -0.24 -23.54
C TYR A 46 -3.77 0.95 -22.58
N GLY A 47 -3.20 0.75 -21.39
CA GLY A 47 -3.10 1.77 -20.35
C GLY A 47 -4.28 1.76 -19.39
N LYS A 48 -4.32 2.76 -18.51
CA LYS A 48 -5.41 2.92 -17.54
C LYS A 48 -6.76 3.15 -18.22
N PRO A 49 -7.88 2.70 -17.62
CA PRO A 49 -9.21 3.20 -17.94
C PRO A 49 -9.26 4.73 -17.87
N ASP A 50 -10.06 5.31 -18.75
CA ASP A 50 -10.33 6.74 -18.82
C ASP A 50 -11.71 7.07 -18.21
N LEU A 51 -12.69 6.17 -18.37
CA LEU A 51 -14.03 6.33 -17.81
C LEU A 51 -14.42 5.13 -16.93
N PHE A 52 -15.14 5.42 -15.85
CA PHE A 52 -15.87 4.45 -15.06
C PHE A 52 -17.35 4.82 -15.06
N ILE A 53 -18.18 3.89 -15.53
CA ILE A 53 -19.62 4.09 -15.64
C ILE A 53 -20.33 3.04 -14.78
N THR A 54 -21.30 3.48 -14.00
CA THR A 54 -22.24 2.57 -13.34
C THR A 54 -23.64 2.80 -13.87
N PHE A 55 -24.41 1.72 -14.04
CA PHE A 55 -25.79 1.78 -14.54
C PHE A 55 -26.70 0.89 -13.70
N THR A 56 -27.60 1.50 -12.95
CA THR A 56 -28.59 0.80 -12.11
C THR A 56 -29.91 0.67 -12.84
N CYS A 57 -30.53 -0.52 -12.77
CA CYS A 57 -31.88 -0.72 -13.27
C CYS A 57 -32.88 0.24 -12.63
N ASN A 58 -33.71 0.89 -13.45
CA ASN A 58 -34.85 1.66 -12.96
C ASN A 58 -36.12 0.78 -12.98
N PRO A 59 -36.69 0.42 -11.82
CA PRO A 59 -37.90 -0.40 -11.76
C PRO A 59 -39.17 0.33 -12.24
N THR A 60 -39.12 1.67 -12.41
CA THR A 60 -40.24 2.49 -12.89
C THR A 60 -40.14 2.82 -14.38
N TRP A 61 -39.36 2.06 -15.14
CA TRP A 61 -39.41 2.17 -16.60
C TRP A 61 -40.81 1.82 -17.10
N ARG A 62 -41.30 2.61 -18.05
CA ARG A 62 -42.61 2.43 -18.68
C ARG A 62 -42.79 1.00 -19.20
N GLU A 63 -41.74 0.44 -19.80
CA GLU A 63 -41.74 -0.93 -20.33
C GLU A 63 -41.96 -2.01 -19.25
N ILE A 64 -41.62 -1.71 -17.98
CA ILE A 64 -41.92 -2.58 -16.83
C ILE A 64 -43.36 -2.34 -16.39
N GLU A 65 -43.71 -1.08 -16.10
CA GLU A 65 -45.01 -0.71 -15.52
C GLU A 65 -46.19 -1.11 -16.39
N GLU A 66 -46.08 -0.96 -17.72
CA GLU A 66 -47.12 -1.37 -18.69
C GLU A 66 -47.34 -2.88 -18.75
N GLN A 67 -46.41 -3.68 -18.22
CA GLN A 67 -46.46 -5.14 -18.26
C GLN A 67 -46.79 -5.77 -16.89
N LEU A 68 -47.06 -4.94 -15.87
CA LEU A 68 -47.52 -5.38 -14.56
C LEU A 68 -49.03 -5.62 -14.57
N PHE A 69 -49.47 -6.74 -14.00
CA PHE A 69 -50.90 -6.97 -13.75
C PHE A 69 -51.40 -6.11 -12.57
N PRO A 70 -52.72 -5.86 -12.46
CA PRO A 70 -53.28 -5.13 -11.33
C PRO A 70 -52.82 -5.70 -9.98
N GLY A 71 -52.26 -4.84 -9.13
CA GLY A 71 -51.74 -5.21 -7.81
C GLY A 71 -50.30 -5.75 -7.78
N GLN A 72 -49.66 -5.95 -8.95
CA GLN A 72 -48.25 -6.33 -9.01
C GLN A 72 -47.34 -5.11 -8.83
N THR A 73 -46.18 -5.36 -8.24
CA THR A 73 -45.04 -4.46 -8.19
C THR A 73 -43.91 -4.98 -9.07
N PRO A 74 -42.93 -4.13 -9.45
CA PRO A 74 -41.74 -4.58 -10.19
C PRO A 74 -41.00 -5.75 -9.53
N SER A 75 -41.02 -5.84 -8.19
CA SER A 75 -40.40 -6.93 -7.42
C SER A 75 -41.05 -8.30 -7.67
N ASP A 76 -42.33 -8.32 -8.06
CA ASP A 76 -43.08 -9.55 -8.36
C ASP A 76 -42.77 -10.11 -9.75
N ARG A 77 -42.10 -9.31 -10.61
CA ARG A 77 -41.74 -9.66 -11.99
C ARG A 77 -40.22 -9.52 -12.23
N PRO A 78 -39.38 -10.32 -11.54
CA PRO A 78 -37.92 -10.30 -11.72
C PRO A 78 -37.49 -10.66 -13.15
N ASP A 79 -38.31 -11.41 -13.88
CA ASP A 79 -38.12 -11.74 -15.29
C ASP A 79 -38.17 -10.48 -16.18
N LEU A 80 -39.13 -9.57 -15.93
CA LEU A 80 -39.26 -8.32 -16.67
C LEU A 80 -38.11 -7.37 -16.35
N ILE A 81 -37.80 -7.20 -15.05
CA ILE A 81 -36.69 -6.37 -14.57
C ILE A 81 -35.39 -6.75 -15.28
N THR A 82 -35.06 -8.04 -15.26
CA THR A 82 -33.83 -8.55 -15.84
C THR A 82 -33.79 -8.42 -17.37
N ARG A 83 -34.88 -8.75 -18.07
CA ARG A 83 -34.95 -8.65 -19.54
C ARG A 83 -34.84 -7.20 -20.02
N ILE A 84 -35.61 -6.30 -19.40
CA ILE A 84 -35.64 -4.89 -19.80
C ILE A 84 -34.29 -4.23 -19.47
N PHE A 85 -33.70 -4.52 -18.30
CA PHE A 85 -32.34 -4.05 -18.01
C PHE A 85 -31.33 -4.55 -19.04
N LYS A 86 -31.36 -5.83 -19.42
CA LYS A 86 -30.45 -6.37 -20.43
C LYS A 86 -30.61 -5.67 -21.79
N LEU A 87 -31.84 -5.38 -22.20
CA LEU A 87 -32.10 -4.62 -23.43
C LEU A 87 -31.54 -3.20 -23.36
N LYS A 88 -31.78 -2.48 -22.26
CA LYS A 88 -31.24 -1.12 -22.04
C LYS A 88 -29.72 -1.13 -21.95
N LEU A 89 -29.12 -2.13 -21.32
CA LEU A 89 -27.68 -2.30 -21.24
C LEU A 89 -27.06 -2.54 -22.62
N ASN A 90 -27.69 -3.36 -23.46
CA ASN A 90 -27.22 -3.56 -24.84
C ASN A 90 -27.28 -2.26 -25.65
N GLU A 91 -28.34 -1.46 -25.51
CA GLU A 91 -28.43 -0.15 -26.16
C GLU A 91 -27.37 0.83 -25.61
N LEU A 92 -27.07 0.79 -24.31
CA LEU A 92 -26.00 1.60 -23.69
C LEU A 92 -24.63 1.22 -24.24
N ILE A 93 -24.36 -0.08 -24.35
CA ILE A 93 -23.14 -0.64 -24.97
C ILE A 93 -23.03 -0.17 -26.42
N ASP A 94 -24.12 -0.21 -27.19
CA ASP A 94 -24.13 0.23 -28.59
C ASP A 94 -23.90 1.74 -28.72
N ASP A 95 -24.53 2.56 -27.88
CA ASP A 95 -24.28 4.00 -27.85
C ASP A 95 -22.80 4.31 -27.58
N ILE A 96 -22.23 3.71 -26.53
CA ILE A 96 -20.87 4.05 -26.11
C ILE A 96 -19.83 3.46 -27.07
N PHE A 97 -19.97 2.18 -27.45
CA PHE A 97 -18.92 1.47 -28.19
C PHE A 97 -19.08 1.51 -29.71
N LYS A 98 -20.30 1.67 -30.24
CA LYS A 98 -20.53 1.76 -31.70
C LYS A 98 -20.82 3.18 -32.16
N LYS A 99 -21.62 3.95 -31.40
CA LYS A 99 -21.95 5.34 -31.75
C LYS A 99 -20.95 6.35 -31.17
N HIS A 100 -20.02 5.89 -30.33
CA HIS A 100 -18.90 6.69 -29.79
C HIS A 100 -19.34 7.97 -29.08
N ILE A 101 -20.49 7.94 -28.39
CA ILE A 101 -21.06 9.14 -27.75
C ILE A 101 -20.15 9.77 -26.66
N LEU A 102 -19.20 8.99 -26.11
CA LEU A 102 -18.21 9.44 -25.12
C LEU A 102 -16.77 9.36 -25.67
N GLY A 103 -16.61 9.22 -27.00
CA GLY A 103 -15.34 8.97 -27.66
C GLY A 103 -15.17 7.52 -28.13
N ARG A 104 -14.17 7.30 -28.99
CA ARG A 104 -13.85 5.99 -29.56
C ARG A 104 -13.26 5.08 -28.50
N THR A 105 -13.97 3.99 -28.18
CA THR A 105 -13.49 2.99 -27.23
C THR A 105 -12.51 2.02 -27.90
N ILE A 106 -11.32 1.86 -27.33
CA ILE A 106 -10.33 0.87 -27.79
C ILE A 106 -10.35 -0.40 -26.93
N ALA A 107 -10.72 -0.30 -25.65
CA ALA A 107 -10.89 -1.45 -24.78
C ALA A 107 -11.91 -1.17 -23.68
N ASN A 108 -12.61 -2.22 -23.25
CA ASN A 108 -13.57 -2.17 -22.16
C ASN A 108 -13.64 -3.50 -21.40
N VAL A 109 -14.11 -3.41 -20.16
CA VAL A 109 -14.49 -4.52 -19.28
C VAL A 109 -15.74 -4.10 -18.51
N PHE A 110 -16.74 -4.98 -18.40
CA PHE A 110 -17.88 -4.73 -17.51
C PHE A 110 -18.29 -5.96 -16.72
N VAL A 111 -18.92 -5.73 -15.57
CA VAL A 111 -19.53 -6.75 -14.70
C VAL A 111 -20.92 -6.32 -14.27
N ILE A 112 -21.81 -7.30 -14.12
CA ILE A 112 -23.15 -7.18 -13.59
C ILE A 112 -23.16 -7.67 -12.15
N GLU A 113 -23.51 -6.77 -11.24
CA GLU A 113 -23.76 -7.02 -9.82
C GLU A 113 -25.27 -6.90 -9.54
N PHE A 114 -25.74 -7.57 -8.50
CA PHE A 114 -27.10 -7.42 -7.98
C PHE A 114 -26.99 -6.82 -6.59
N GLN A 115 -27.30 -5.53 -6.46
CA GLN A 115 -27.18 -4.81 -5.19
C GLN A 115 -28.17 -5.36 -4.15
N LYS A 116 -28.06 -4.96 -2.87
CA LYS A 116 -28.86 -5.46 -1.72
C LYS A 116 -30.39 -5.53 -1.91
N ARG A 117 -30.97 -4.81 -2.88
CA ARG A 117 -32.40 -4.85 -3.24
C ARG A 117 -32.72 -5.78 -4.42
N GLY A 118 -31.72 -6.49 -4.94
CA GLY A 118 -31.80 -7.44 -6.05
C GLY A 118 -31.76 -6.83 -7.45
N LEU A 119 -31.76 -5.51 -7.61
CA LEU A 119 -31.78 -4.89 -8.93
C LEU A 119 -30.44 -5.08 -9.67
N PRO A 120 -30.46 -5.41 -10.98
CA PRO A 120 -29.26 -5.47 -11.80
C PRO A 120 -28.54 -4.11 -11.82
N HIS A 121 -27.22 -4.16 -11.70
CA HIS A 121 -26.33 -3.02 -11.71
C HIS A 121 -25.08 -3.35 -12.52
N CYS A 122 -24.74 -2.51 -13.50
CA CYS A 122 -23.56 -2.69 -14.34
C CYS A 122 -22.44 -1.76 -13.89
N HIS A 123 -21.24 -2.31 -13.74
CA HIS A 123 -19.99 -1.57 -13.61
C HIS A 123 -19.17 -1.72 -14.88
N MET A 124 -18.73 -0.62 -15.48
CA MET A 124 -18.04 -0.61 -16.77
C MET A 124 -16.79 0.27 -16.71
N LEU A 125 -15.66 -0.29 -17.14
CA LEU A 125 -14.40 0.42 -17.38
C LEU A 125 -14.16 0.56 -18.86
N ILE A 126 -13.75 1.75 -19.27
CA ILE A 126 -13.55 2.12 -20.68
C ILE A 126 -12.20 2.76 -20.84
N ILE A 127 -11.44 2.29 -21.83
CA ILE A 127 -10.20 2.91 -22.32
C ILE A 127 -10.53 3.50 -23.69
N LEU A 128 -10.32 4.81 -23.82
CA LEU A 128 -10.57 5.58 -25.03
C LEU A 128 -9.33 5.63 -25.94
N ALA A 129 -9.55 5.88 -27.23
CA ALA A 129 -8.50 6.21 -28.17
C ALA A 129 -7.78 7.49 -27.72
N ASN A 130 -6.47 7.61 -27.99
CA ASN A 130 -5.65 8.69 -27.46
C ASN A 130 -6.14 10.09 -27.87
N GLU A 131 -6.82 10.18 -29.00
CA GLU A 131 -7.41 11.38 -29.56
C GLU A 131 -8.60 11.87 -28.72
N ASP A 132 -9.40 10.92 -28.20
CA ASP A 132 -10.66 11.17 -27.48
C ASP A 132 -10.49 11.16 -25.95
N LYS A 133 -9.27 10.95 -25.44
CA LYS A 133 -9.02 10.99 -24.00
C LYS A 133 -9.32 12.38 -23.41
N PRO A 134 -9.94 12.47 -22.22
CA PRO A 134 -10.16 13.74 -21.53
C PRO A 134 -8.82 14.32 -21.05
N LYS A 135 -8.31 15.34 -21.75
CA LYS A 135 -6.99 15.95 -21.51
C LYS A 135 -7.05 17.25 -20.70
N ASP A 136 -8.18 17.93 -20.72
CA ASP A 136 -8.41 19.21 -20.07
C ASP A 136 -9.78 19.28 -19.41
N GLU A 137 -9.98 20.34 -18.62
CA GLU A 137 -11.16 20.57 -17.80
C GLU A 137 -12.43 20.74 -18.64
N ASN A 138 -12.35 21.38 -19.81
CA ASN A 138 -13.49 21.56 -20.71
C ASN A 138 -13.95 20.23 -21.30
N HIS A 139 -13.01 19.38 -21.71
CA HIS A 139 -13.34 18.05 -22.22
C HIS A 139 -13.96 17.17 -21.12
N ILE A 140 -13.46 17.26 -19.89
CA ILE A 140 -14.08 16.58 -18.74
C ILE A 140 -15.51 17.07 -18.52
N ASP A 141 -15.73 18.40 -18.51
CA ASP A 141 -17.04 19.01 -18.29
C ASP A 141 -18.06 18.72 -19.41
N HIS A 142 -17.58 18.42 -20.63
CA HIS A 142 -18.43 17.93 -21.72
C HIS A 142 -18.91 16.50 -21.50
N ILE A 143 -18.13 15.67 -20.83
CA ILE A 143 -18.47 14.27 -20.54
C ILE A 143 -19.27 14.16 -19.24
N VAL A 144 -18.86 14.89 -18.20
CA VAL A 144 -19.37 14.76 -16.83
C VAL A 144 -19.91 16.10 -16.32
N CYS A 145 -21.15 16.06 -15.83
CA CYS A 145 -21.80 17.14 -15.11
C CYS A 145 -22.04 16.73 -13.65
N SER A 146 -21.94 17.69 -12.73
CA SER A 146 -22.21 17.50 -11.31
C SER A 146 -23.10 18.62 -10.74
N GLU A 147 -23.91 19.24 -11.59
CA GLU A 147 -24.73 20.40 -11.27
C GLU A 147 -26.22 20.11 -11.49
N VAL A 148 -27.05 20.78 -10.71
CA VAL A 148 -28.50 20.86 -10.89
C VAL A 148 -28.77 21.68 -12.17
N PRO A 149 -29.50 21.11 -13.15
CA PRO A 149 -29.89 21.84 -14.35
C PRO A 149 -30.81 23.01 -14.03
N ASP A 150 -30.86 24.01 -14.90
CA ASP A 150 -31.87 25.06 -14.81
C ASP A 150 -33.28 24.46 -15.05
N HIS A 151 -34.19 24.65 -14.10
CA HIS A 151 -35.54 24.06 -14.12
C HIS A 151 -36.47 24.68 -15.18
N VAL A 152 -36.16 25.89 -15.66
CA VAL A 152 -36.91 26.59 -16.71
C VAL A 152 -36.39 26.18 -18.09
N GLN A 153 -35.07 26.16 -18.28
CA GLN A 153 -34.45 25.83 -19.56
C GLN A 153 -34.46 24.32 -19.85
N PHE A 154 -34.21 23.49 -18.82
CA PHE A 154 -34.05 22.04 -18.95
C PHE A 154 -34.96 21.27 -17.97
N PRO A 155 -36.30 21.46 -18.02
CA PRO A 155 -37.22 20.88 -17.03
C PRO A 155 -37.17 19.34 -16.98
N GLN A 156 -36.97 18.69 -18.12
CA GLN A 156 -36.88 17.22 -18.18
C GLN A 156 -35.58 16.69 -17.57
N LEU A 157 -34.44 17.35 -17.85
CA LEU A 157 -33.16 16.96 -17.27
C LEU A 157 -33.15 17.23 -15.76
N TYR A 158 -33.72 18.36 -15.33
CA TYR A 158 -33.91 18.70 -13.91
C TYR A 158 -34.65 17.56 -13.18
N GLU A 159 -35.76 17.09 -13.74
CA GLU A 159 -36.54 16.00 -13.15
C GLU A 159 -35.78 14.66 -13.15
N CYS A 160 -34.99 14.37 -14.18
CA CYS A 160 -34.14 13.18 -14.20
C CYS A 160 -33.04 13.25 -13.13
N VAL A 161 -32.37 14.39 -12.99
CA VAL A 161 -31.37 14.63 -11.94
C VAL A 161 -32.02 14.51 -10.57
N ARG A 162 -33.22 15.07 -10.39
CA ARG A 162 -33.99 14.98 -9.14
C ARG A 162 -34.25 13.55 -8.70
N ARG A 163 -34.66 12.70 -9.64
CA ARG A 163 -35.02 11.31 -9.37
C ARG A 163 -33.82 10.41 -9.16
N HIS A 164 -32.76 10.62 -9.93
CA HIS A 164 -31.72 9.61 -10.08
C HIS A 164 -30.34 10.05 -9.60
N MET A 165 -29.99 11.34 -9.67
CA MET A 165 -28.60 11.81 -9.47
C MET A 165 -28.37 12.53 -8.14
N ILE A 166 -29.28 12.44 -7.19
CA ILE A 166 -29.06 13.00 -5.86
C ILE A 166 -28.56 11.91 -4.93
N HIS A 167 -27.39 12.15 -4.32
CA HIS A 167 -27.00 11.39 -3.14
C HIS A 167 -27.99 11.70 -2.02
N GLY A 168 -28.66 10.67 -1.49
CA GLY A 168 -29.74 10.86 -0.53
C GLY A 168 -29.33 11.73 0.67
N PRO A 169 -30.26 12.47 1.30
CA PRO A 169 -29.93 13.25 2.48
C PRO A 169 -29.22 12.36 3.49
N CYS A 170 -28.00 12.72 3.87
CA CYS A 170 -27.12 12.00 4.78
C CYS A 170 -26.39 13.01 5.68
N GLY A 171 -25.42 12.55 6.48
CA GLY A 171 -24.67 13.44 7.37
C GLY A 171 -25.60 14.05 8.41
N ALA A 172 -25.49 15.37 8.61
CA ALA A 172 -26.33 16.11 9.56
C ALA A 172 -27.83 16.07 9.21
N LEU A 173 -28.19 15.98 7.91
CA LEU A 173 -29.60 15.94 7.49
C LEU A 173 -30.27 14.60 7.81
N ASN A 174 -29.49 13.51 7.79
CA ASN A 174 -29.97 12.17 8.15
C ASN A 174 -28.80 11.26 8.57
N PRO A 175 -28.49 11.22 9.88
CA PRO A 175 -27.40 10.41 10.42
C PRO A 175 -27.62 8.89 10.30
N HIS A 176 -28.86 8.45 10.07
CA HIS A 176 -29.22 7.03 9.95
C HIS A 176 -29.17 6.50 8.51
N SER A 177 -28.67 7.30 7.56
CA SER A 177 -28.55 6.86 6.17
C SER A 177 -27.60 5.66 6.05
N PRO A 178 -27.86 4.69 5.16
CA PRO A 178 -27.01 3.50 4.99
C PRO A 178 -25.56 3.79 4.58
N CYS A 179 -25.28 4.99 4.08
CA CYS A 179 -23.94 5.46 3.72
C CYS A 179 -23.17 6.06 4.89
N MET A 180 -23.77 6.19 6.08
CA MET A 180 -23.11 6.75 7.26
C MET A 180 -22.26 5.69 7.96
N GLU A 181 -20.96 5.95 8.05
CA GLU A 181 -19.97 5.13 8.75
C GLU A 181 -19.18 6.07 9.69
N ASP A 182 -19.11 5.73 10.97
CA ASP A 182 -18.41 6.54 12.01
C ASP A 182 -18.81 8.03 12.03
N GLY A 183 -20.08 8.32 11.79
CA GLY A 183 -20.61 9.70 11.79
C GLY A 183 -20.26 10.52 10.55
N LYS A 184 -19.59 9.94 9.54
CA LYS A 184 -19.30 10.57 8.24
C LYS A 184 -19.96 9.77 7.11
N CYS A 185 -20.24 10.43 6.00
CA CYS A 185 -20.69 9.71 4.80
C CYS A 185 -19.50 8.97 4.19
N SER A 186 -19.61 7.66 3.98
CA SER A 186 -18.58 6.81 3.35
C SER A 186 -18.32 7.15 1.88
N LYS A 187 -19.20 7.95 1.26
CA LYS A 187 -19.04 8.52 -0.10
C LYS A 187 -18.56 9.98 -0.08
N GLU A 188 -18.22 10.49 1.11
CA GLU A 188 -17.70 11.83 1.36
C GLU A 188 -18.64 12.96 0.86
N PHE A 189 -19.95 12.76 1.00
CA PHE A 189 -20.92 13.86 0.87
C PHE A 189 -21.04 14.58 2.22
N LEU A 190 -21.12 15.92 2.26
CA LEU A 190 -21.24 16.85 1.14
C LEU A 190 -19.93 17.12 0.38
N LYS A 191 -20.00 17.17 -0.95
CA LYS A 191 -18.87 17.63 -1.77
C LYS A 191 -18.67 19.14 -1.61
N GLU A 192 -17.46 19.61 -1.84
CA GLU A 192 -17.16 21.05 -1.84
C GLU A 192 -17.69 21.71 -3.12
N PHE A 193 -18.11 22.97 -3.02
CA PHE A 193 -18.33 23.80 -4.20
C PHE A 193 -17.01 24.06 -4.91
N GLN A 194 -17.03 24.04 -6.23
CA GLN A 194 -15.86 24.23 -7.10
C GLN A 194 -16.31 24.94 -8.38
N ASN A 195 -15.67 26.06 -8.72
CA ASN A 195 -16.04 26.82 -9.92
C ASN A 195 -15.56 26.16 -11.22
N ASP A 196 -14.44 25.42 -11.14
CA ASP A 196 -13.78 24.76 -12.26
C ASP A 196 -13.44 23.31 -11.88
N THR A 197 -13.32 22.43 -12.86
CA THR A 197 -12.93 21.04 -12.64
C THR A 197 -11.44 20.94 -12.34
N LEU A 198 -11.06 20.48 -11.15
CA LEU A 198 -9.65 20.42 -10.75
C LEU A 198 -9.09 18.99 -10.86
N PRO A 199 -7.87 18.82 -11.40
CA PRO A 199 -7.21 17.53 -11.43
C PRO A 199 -6.89 17.05 -10.01
N ASN A 200 -7.18 15.79 -9.72
CA ASN A 200 -6.89 15.16 -8.44
C ASN A 200 -5.77 14.13 -8.61
N LYS A 201 -4.64 14.32 -7.91
CA LYS A 201 -3.44 13.47 -8.05
C LYS A 201 -3.62 12.04 -7.49
N ASP A 202 -4.65 11.79 -6.69
CA ASP A 202 -4.84 10.52 -5.97
C ASP A 202 -6.24 9.88 -6.15
N GLY A 203 -7.10 10.41 -7.03
CA GLY A 203 -8.49 9.91 -7.18
C GLY A 203 -9.21 10.46 -8.42
N TYR A 204 -10.54 10.52 -8.38
CA TYR A 204 -11.36 11.17 -9.42
C TYR A 204 -11.14 12.69 -9.41
N PRO A 205 -11.22 13.38 -10.58
CA PRO A 205 -11.21 14.83 -10.63
C PRO A 205 -12.25 15.43 -9.68
N ARG A 206 -11.93 16.60 -9.11
CA ARG A 206 -12.94 17.38 -8.37
C ARG A 206 -13.75 18.14 -9.41
N TYR A 207 -14.88 17.57 -9.81
CA TYR A 207 -15.73 18.16 -10.84
C TYR A 207 -16.25 19.53 -10.43
N ARG A 208 -16.46 20.38 -11.45
CA ARG A 208 -17.17 21.64 -11.33
C ARG A 208 -18.53 21.46 -10.67
N ARG A 209 -18.75 22.22 -9.60
CA ARG A 209 -19.95 22.31 -8.77
C ARG A 209 -20.10 23.76 -8.31
N ARG A 210 -20.60 24.64 -9.17
CA ARG A 210 -20.70 26.07 -8.84
C ARG A 210 -21.74 26.29 -7.75
N ASP A 211 -21.50 27.28 -6.90
CA ASP A 211 -22.56 27.80 -6.03
C ASP A 211 -23.39 28.82 -6.82
N ASN A 212 -24.36 28.30 -7.58
CA ASN A 212 -25.20 29.10 -8.48
C ASN A 212 -26.56 29.46 -7.85
N GLY A 213 -26.76 29.18 -6.57
CA GLY A 213 -28.03 29.42 -5.86
C GLY A 213 -29.20 28.53 -6.30
N ILE A 214 -28.99 27.56 -7.21
CA ILE A 214 -30.03 26.63 -7.64
C ILE A 214 -30.14 25.50 -6.62
N THR A 215 -31.35 25.33 -6.08
CA THR A 215 -31.66 24.27 -5.12
C THR A 215 -32.79 23.37 -5.63
N MET A 216 -32.97 22.24 -4.95
CA MET A 216 -33.94 21.22 -5.29
C MET A 216 -34.48 20.59 -4.01
N THR A 217 -35.79 20.35 -3.98
CA THR A 217 -36.46 19.78 -2.81
C THR A 217 -36.57 18.26 -2.91
N ILE A 218 -36.08 17.56 -1.89
CA ILE A 218 -36.17 16.10 -1.74
C ILE A 218 -36.83 15.75 -0.41
N GLY A 219 -38.09 15.36 -0.49
CA GLY A 219 -38.94 15.19 0.69
C GLY A 219 -39.08 16.50 1.44
N LYS A 220 -38.53 16.56 2.66
CA LYS A 220 -38.51 17.77 3.51
C LYS A 220 -37.18 18.54 3.45
N TYR A 221 -36.21 18.06 2.68
CA TYR A 221 -34.86 18.61 2.64
C TYR A 221 -34.64 19.42 1.37
N GLU A 222 -33.84 20.48 1.48
CA GLU A 222 -33.37 21.27 0.35
C GLU A 222 -31.91 20.90 0.07
N VAL A 223 -31.61 20.58 -1.18
CA VAL A 223 -30.30 20.13 -1.64
C VAL A 223 -29.82 20.99 -2.82
N ASP A 224 -28.51 21.11 -2.95
CA ASP A 224 -27.82 21.89 -4.00
C ASP A 224 -26.78 21.00 -4.75
N ASN A 225 -25.92 21.65 -5.55
CA ASN A 225 -24.88 20.98 -6.35
C ASN A 225 -23.92 20.09 -5.54
N ARG A 226 -23.80 20.25 -4.22
CA ARG A 226 -22.93 19.43 -3.36
C ARG A 226 -23.44 18.00 -3.18
N TRP A 227 -24.71 17.75 -3.49
CA TRP A 227 -25.38 16.45 -3.37
C TRP A 227 -25.42 15.65 -4.67
N ILE A 228 -25.02 16.24 -5.80
CA ILE A 228 -25.21 15.64 -7.11
C ILE A 228 -24.16 14.55 -7.38
N VAL A 229 -24.60 13.37 -7.77
CA VAL A 229 -23.75 12.29 -8.26
C VAL A 229 -23.32 12.63 -9.70
N PRO A 230 -22.03 12.53 -10.06
CA PRO A 230 -21.56 12.85 -11.41
C PRO A 230 -22.28 12.07 -12.51
N TYR A 231 -22.75 12.76 -13.55
CA TYR A 231 -23.58 12.17 -14.60
C TYR A 231 -23.27 12.74 -15.98
N ASN A 232 -23.65 12.01 -17.03
CA ASN A 232 -23.69 12.56 -18.39
C ASN A 232 -25.14 12.92 -18.74
N PRO A 233 -25.46 14.18 -19.12
CA PRO A 233 -26.83 14.61 -19.39
C PRO A 233 -27.56 13.79 -20.46
N TYR A 234 -26.87 13.41 -21.55
CA TYR A 234 -27.44 12.62 -22.63
C TYR A 234 -27.81 11.21 -22.16
N LEU A 235 -26.88 10.53 -21.48
CA LEU A 235 -27.13 9.19 -20.94
C LEU A 235 -28.26 9.20 -19.91
N LEU A 236 -28.25 10.15 -18.99
CA LEU A 236 -29.29 10.27 -17.97
C LEU A 236 -30.67 10.45 -18.60
N MET A 237 -30.81 11.34 -19.58
CA MET A 237 -32.08 11.57 -20.26
C MET A 237 -32.54 10.37 -21.09
N LYS A 238 -31.63 9.78 -21.88
CA LYS A 238 -31.99 8.65 -22.76
C LYS A 238 -32.44 7.42 -21.97
N TYR A 239 -31.77 7.12 -20.86
CA TYR A 239 -32.04 5.91 -20.09
C TYR A 239 -32.97 6.13 -18.89
N ASN A 240 -33.21 7.38 -18.48
CA ASN A 240 -34.06 7.73 -17.33
C ASN A 240 -33.81 6.80 -16.13
N ALA A 241 -32.56 6.73 -15.70
CA ALA A 241 -32.08 5.80 -14.70
C ALA A 241 -30.83 6.33 -13.99
N HIS A 242 -30.48 5.71 -12.87
CA HIS A 242 -29.25 6.07 -12.15
C HIS A 242 -28.01 5.60 -12.93
N ILE A 243 -27.37 6.54 -13.64
CA ILE A 243 -26.11 6.36 -14.36
C ILE A 243 -25.04 7.32 -13.80
N ASN A 244 -24.04 6.78 -13.10
CA ASN A 244 -22.88 7.56 -12.64
C ASN A 244 -21.79 7.50 -13.70
N VAL A 245 -21.17 8.64 -14.02
CA VAL A 245 -20.06 8.73 -14.98
C VAL A 245 -18.88 9.44 -14.34
N GLU A 246 -17.74 8.76 -14.26
CA GLU A 246 -16.55 9.21 -13.55
C GLU A 246 -15.31 9.13 -14.44
N ILE A 247 -14.41 10.13 -14.35
CA ILE A 247 -13.13 10.14 -15.05
C ILE A 247 -12.06 9.45 -14.21
N CYS A 248 -11.47 8.39 -14.76
CA CYS A 248 -10.42 7.62 -14.10
C CYS A 248 -9.05 8.31 -14.22
N ALA A 249 -8.69 9.15 -13.26
CA ALA A 249 -7.44 9.91 -13.35
C ALA A 249 -6.18 9.08 -13.04
N THR A 250 -6.23 8.09 -12.13
CA THR A 250 -5.02 7.42 -11.59
C THR A 250 -5.02 5.89 -11.67
N MET A 251 -3.82 5.29 -11.65
CA MET A 251 -3.63 3.83 -11.53
C MET A 251 -4.10 3.27 -10.17
N LYS A 252 -4.17 4.10 -9.12
CA LYS A 252 -4.65 3.68 -7.79
C LYS A 252 -6.15 3.40 -7.80
N SER A 253 -6.92 4.21 -8.54
CA SER A 253 -8.34 3.99 -8.77
C SER A 253 -8.62 2.64 -9.46
N ILE A 254 -7.70 2.14 -10.28
CA ILE A 254 -7.88 0.88 -11.03
C ILE A 254 -8.03 -0.33 -10.10
N LYS A 255 -7.16 -0.45 -9.08
CA LYS A 255 -7.23 -1.57 -8.14
C LYS A 255 -8.58 -1.56 -7.40
N TYR A 256 -8.99 -0.38 -6.95
CA TYR A 256 -10.28 -0.17 -6.28
C TYR A 256 -11.46 -0.45 -7.22
N LEU A 257 -11.43 0.02 -8.46
CA LEU A 257 -12.46 -0.23 -9.46
C LEU A 257 -12.63 -1.73 -9.75
N PHE A 258 -11.52 -2.47 -9.76
CA PHE A 258 -11.56 -3.92 -9.89
C PHE A 258 -11.99 -4.66 -8.63
N GLU A 259 -11.74 -4.11 -7.44
CA GLU A 259 -12.33 -4.61 -6.19
C GLU A 259 -13.87 -4.46 -6.21
N TYR A 260 -14.41 -3.41 -6.85
CA TYR A 260 -15.85 -3.25 -7.08
C TYR A 260 -16.38 -4.21 -8.15
N ILE A 261 -15.68 -4.34 -9.27
CA ILE A 261 -16.08 -5.18 -10.40
C ILE A 261 -15.99 -6.67 -10.08
N TYR A 262 -15.04 -7.09 -9.23
CA TYR A 262 -14.84 -8.49 -8.85
C TYR A 262 -15.10 -8.74 -7.38
N LYS A 263 -15.95 -7.93 -6.75
CA LYS A 263 -16.50 -8.24 -5.44
C LYS A 263 -17.24 -9.57 -5.54
N GLY A 264 -16.92 -10.50 -4.64
CA GLY A 264 -17.65 -11.76 -4.54
C GLY A 264 -19.13 -11.52 -4.24
N HIS A 265 -19.96 -12.51 -4.53
CA HIS A 265 -21.38 -12.46 -4.17
C HIS A 265 -21.55 -12.36 -2.66
N ASP A 266 -22.68 -11.81 -2.21
CA ASP A 266 -23.08 -11.93 -0.82
C ASP A 266 -23.25 -13.42 -0.50
N CYS A 267 -22.35 -13.94 0.34
CA CYS A 267 -22.29 -15.35 0.74
C CYS A 267 -22.33 -15.45 2.26
N ALA A 268 -23.02 -16.46 2.77
CA ALA A 268 -22.86 -16.93 4.14
C ALA A 268 -21.88 -18.09 4.15
N ASN A 269 -20.79 -17.96 4.92
CA ASN A 269 -19.87 -19.06 5.17
C ASN A 269 -20.53 -20.07 6.13
N ILE A 270 -20.80 -21.28 5.66
CA ILE A 270 -21.32 -22.36 6.51
C ILE A 270 -20.18 -23.33 6.81
N LYS A 271 -19.74 -23.36 8.07
CA LYS A 271 -18.82 -24.39 8.55
C LYS A 271 -19.61 -25.62 9.01
N LEU A 272 -19.64 -26.67 8.18
CA LEU A 272 -20.19 -27.96 8.60
C LEU A 272 -19.15 -28.72 9.43
N GLN A 273 -19.26 -28.64 10.77
CA GLN A 273 -18.50 -29.55 11.64
C GLN A 273 -19.10 -30.95 11.56
N ARG A 274 -18.31 -31.92 11.10
CA ARG A 274 -18.58 -33.34 11.39
C ARG A 274 -17.96 -33.70 12.74
N PRO A 275 -18.54 -34.64 13.50
CA PRO A 275 -17.82 -35.28 14.58
C PRO A 275 -16.50 -35.84 14.03
N VAL A 276 -15.43 -35.69 14.80
CA VAL A 276 -14.09 -36.21 14.48
C VAL A 276 -14.23 -37.65 13.99
N GLN A 277 -13.78 -37.94 12.76
CA GLN A 277 -13.69 -39.32 12.30
C GLN A 277 -12.63 -40.02 13.16
N GLU A 278 -13.05 -41.04 13.92
CA GLU A 278 -12.14 -41.99 14.54
C GLU A 278 -11.28 -42.62 13.43
N GLY A 279 -9.99 -42.23 13.37
CA GLY A 279 -9.04 -42.75 12.39
C GLY A 279 -8.09 -41.73 11.74
N ALA A 280 -8.31 -40.42 11.89
CA ALA A 280 -7.34 -39.43 11.40
C ALA A 280 -6.04 -39.47 12.23
N ALA A 281 -4.89 -39.60 11.57
CA ALA A 281 -3.59 -39.64 12.22
C ALA A 281 -3.34 -38.35 13.02
N GLN A 282 -3.13 -38.48 14.34
CA GLN A 282 -2.75 -37.38 15.22
C GLN A 282 -1.57 -36.59 14.63
N GLY A 283 -1.75 -35.28 14.40
CA GLY A 283 -0.70 -34.38 13.93
C GLY A 283 -0.74 -33.99 12.44
N THR A 284 -1.83 -34.26 11.71
CA THR A 284 -2.02 -33.82 10.32
C THR A 284 -3.18 -32.83 10.16
N LEU A 285 -2.96 -31.75 9.39
CA LEU A 285 -4.00 -30.80 9.00
C LEU A 285 -4.59 -31.27 7.66
N GLU A 286 -5.72 -31.99 7.70
CA GLU A 286 -6.50 -32.26 6.49
C GLU A 286 -7.34 -31.03 6.13
N TRP A 287 -6.93 -30.32 5.07
CA TRP A 287 -7.66 -29.15 4.57
C TRP A 287 -8.47 -29.52 3.33
N ASP A 288 -9.75 -29.77 3.53
CA ASP A 288 -10.73 -29.95 2.46
C ASP A 288 -11.39 -28.59 2.17
N GLU A 289 -10.84 -27.83 1.22
CA GLU A 289 -11.40 -26.52 0.83
C GLU A 289 -12.84 -26.69 0.39
N ILE A 290 -13.25 -27.81 -0.21
CA ILE A 290 -14.65 -28.04 -0.64
C ILE A 290 -15.59 -28.17 0.56
N LYS A 291 -15.19 -28.88 1.62
CA LYS A 291 -16.01 -29.01 2.84
C LYS A 291 -15.96 -27.77 3.73
N ALA A 292 -14.81 -27.07 3.77
CA ALA A 292 -14.65 -25.80 4.47
C ALA A 292 -15.35 -24.64 3.75
N HIS A 293 -15.48 -24.74 2.42
CA HIS A 293 -16.10 -23.77 1.53
C HIS A 293 -17.43 -24.30 1.00
N LEU A 294 -18.41 -24.42 1.89
CA LEU A 294 -19.81 -24.41 1.50
C LEU A 294 -20.33 -22.98 1.65
N ASP A 295 -20.13 -22.20 0.59
CA ASP A 295 -20.75 -20.89 0.45
C ASP A 295 -22.24 -21.08 0.19
N ALA A 296 -23.06 -20.71 1.18
CA ALA A 296 -24.47 -20.47 0.93
C ALA A 296 -24.58 -19.11 0.25
N ARG A 297 -24.62 -19.16 -1.07
CA ARG A 297 -24.78 -17.98 -1.90
C ARG A 297 -26.19 -17.41 -1.73
N TYR A 298 -26.27 -16.12 -1.40
CA TYR A 298 -27.51 -15.38 -1.54
C TYR A 298 -27.72 -15.05 -3.03
N VAL A 299 -28.82 -15.52 -3.61
CA VAL A 299 -29.19 -15.23 -4.99
C VAL A 299 -30.52 -14.51 -4.97
N SER A 300 -30.52 -13.26 -5.42
CA SER A 300 -31.77 -12.49 -5.55
C SER A 300 -32.63 -13.02 -6.70
N ALA A 301 -33.94 -12.77 -6.68
CA ALA A 301 -34.83 -13.24 -7.75
C ALA A 301 -34.43 -12.71 -9.15
N PRO A 302 -34.04 -11.43 -9.33
CA PRO A 302 -33.54 -10.96 -10.62
C PRO A 302 -32.22 -11.61 -11.05
N GLU A 303 -31.33 -11.93 -10.11
CA GLU A 303 -30.08 -12.66 -10.38
C GLU A 303 -30.34 -14.10 -10.82
N ALA A 304 -31.28 -14.78 -10.16
CA ALA A 304 -31.72 -16.11 -10.56
C ALA A 304 -32.27 -16.07 -12.00
N ALA A 305 -33.14 -15.10 -12.30
CA ALA A 305 -33.66 -14.89 -13.65
C ALA A 305 -32.54 -14.61 -14.67
N TRP A 306 -31.55 -13.79 -14.33
CA TRP A 306 -30.39 -13.49 -15.19
C TRP A 306 -29.63 -14.74 -15.57
N ARG A 307 -29.40 -15.61 -14.59
CA ARG A 307 -28.71 -16.90 -14.77
C ARG A 307 -29.55 -17.88 -15.58
N LEU A 308 -30.85 -17.96 -15.32
CA LEU A 308 -31.78 -18.82 -16.09
C LEU A 308 -31.88 -18.42 -17.56
N PHE A 309 -31.75 -17.12 -17.87
CA PHE A 309 -31.69 -16.64 -19.24
C PHE A 309 -30.29 -16.73 -19.88
N GLU A 310 -29.31 -17.29 -19.16
CA GLU A 310 -27.93 -17.44 -19.61
C GLU A 310 -27.26 -16.11 -20.01
N PHE A 311 -27.69 -15.00 -19.39
CA PHE A 311 -27.08 -13.71 -19.66
C PHE A 311 -25.67 -13.63 -19.03
N PRO A 312 -24.68 -13.10 -19.76
CA PRO A 312 -23.32 -12.99 -19.24
C PRO A 312 -23.27 -12.00 -18.07
N LEU A 313 -22.63 -12.40 -16.98
CA LEU A 313 -22.40 -11.55 -15.81
C LEU A 313 -21.19 -10.64 -15.96
N HIS A 314 -20.33 -10.92 -16.93
CA HIS A 314 -19.15 -10.13 -17.20
C HIS A 314 -18.80 -10.26 -18.68
N ASP A 315 -18.16 -9.24 -19.22
CA ASP A 315 -17.64 -9.27 -20.58
C ASP A 315 -16.41 -8.36 -20.71
N LYS A 316 -15.65 -8.59 -21.78
CA LYS A 316 -14.46 -7.83 -22.11
C LYS A 316 -14.28 -7.76 -23.61
N SER A 317 -13.88 -6.59 -24.08
CA SER A 317 -13.51 -6.31 -25.47
C SER A 317 -12.44 -7.23 -26.07
N HIS A 318 -11.59 -7.84 -25.24
CA HIS A 318 -10.42 -8.62 -25.68
C HIS A 318 -10.43 -10.05 -25.16
N ALA A 319 -10.17 -11.01 -26.04
CA ALA A 319 -9.95 -12.39 -25.64
C ALA A 319 -8.57 -12.53 -24.99
N ILE A 320 -8.51 -13.14 -23.80
CA ILE A 320 -7.25 -13.35 -23.07
C ILE A 320 -6.84 -14.81 -23.19
N ILE A 321 -5.70 -15.07 -23.83
CA ILE A 321 -5.12 -16.41 -23.95
C ILE A 321 -4.11 -16.61 -22.82
N ARG A 322 -4.43 -17.51 -21.90
CA ARG A 322 -3.58 -17.81 -20.74
C ARG A 322 -2.46 -18.76 -21.14
N LEU A 323 -1.23 -18.30 -21.01
CA LEU A 323 -0.02 -18.98 -21.46
C LEU A 323 0.65 -19.74 -20.31
N ALA A 324 0.98 -20.99 -20.56
CA ALA A 324 1.60 -21.88 -19.60
C ALA A 324 3.02 -21.42 -19.28
N VAL A 325 3.43 -21.59 -18.02
CA VAL A 325 4.77 -21.31 -17.52
C VAL A 325 5.15 -22.47 -16.60
N HIS A 326 6.11 -23.28 -17.01
CA HIS A 326 6.57 -24.43 -16.24
C HIS A 326 8.04 -24.73 -16.57
N LEU A 327 8.71 -25.43 -15.67
CA LEU A 327 10.05 -25.96 -15.90
C LEU A 327 10.00 -27.20 -16.81
N PRO A 328 11.15 -27.64 -17.36
CA PRO A 328 11.21 -28.88 -18.14
C PRO A 328 10.58 -30.06 -17.39
N ASN A 329 9.67 -30.78 -18.05
CA ASN A 329 8.93 -31.93 -17.51
C ASN A 329 8.06 -31.66 -16.26
N GLN A 330 7.78 -30.40 -15.93
CA GLN A 330 6.91 -30.02 -14.81
C GLN A 330 5.57 -29.39 -15.25
N GLN A 331 5.07 -29.75 -16.43
CA GLN A 331 3.76 -29.32 -16.89
C GLN A 331 2.63 -29.87 -15.99
N PRO A 332 1.57 -29.08 -15.74
CA PRO A 332 0.43 -29.55 -14.96
C PRO A 332 -0.35 -30.62 -15.74
N VAL A 333 -0.68 -31.73 -15.05
CA VAL A 333 -1.50 -32.83 -15.59
C VAL A 333 -2.75 -32.98 -14.73
N TYR A 334 -3.92 -32.91 -15.36
CA TYR A 334 -5.21 -33.11 -14.71
C TYR A 334 -5.72 -34.51 -15.01
N PHE A 335 -6.16 -35.23 -13.97
CA PHE A 335 -6.69 -36.59 -14.08
C PHE A 335 -7.86 -36.78 -13.13
N ALA A 336 -8.76 -37.71 -13.49
CA ALA A 336 -9.70 -38.28 -12.55
C ALA A 336 -9.00 -39.43 -11.81
N GLU A 337 -9.26 -39.58 -10.51
CA GLU A 337 -8.72 -40.67 -9.69
C GLU A 337 -8.93 -42.03 -10.38
N GLY A 338 -7.87 -42.84 -10.47
CA GLY A 338 -7.85 -44.11 -11.20
C GLY A 338 -7.49 -44.03 -12.68
N ASN A 339 -7.33 -42.82 -13.25
CA ASN A 339 -6.93 -42.60 -14.65
C ASN A 339 -5.56 -41.89 -14.79
N GLU A 340 -4.71 -41.96 -13.78
CA GLU A 340 -3.41 -41.28 -13.68
C GLU A 340 -2.53 -41.59 -14.89
N ARG A 341 -2.38 -42.89 -15.20
CA ARG A 341 -1.51 -43.37 -16.28
C ARG A 341 -1.95 -42.87 -17.65
N GLN A 342 -3.24 -42.97 -17.94
CA GLN A 342 -3.79 -42.46 -19.20
C GLN A 342 -3.66 -40.94 -19.32
N ALA A 343 -3.81 -40.21 -18.21
CA ALA A 343 -3.63 -38.77 -18.21
C ALA A 343 -2.17 -38.39 -18.48
N LEU A 344 -1.21 -39.14 -17.92
CA LEU A 344 0.21 -38.96 -18.19
C LEU A 344 0.55 -39.25 -19.67
N GLU A 345 0.04 -40.35 -20.23
CA GLU A 345 0.20 -40.70 -21.65
C GLU A 345 -0.42 -39.65 -22.58
N ARG A 346 -1.57 -39.07 -22.23
CA ARG A 346 -2.14 -37.95 -22.99
C ARG A 346 -1.29 -36.67 -22.88
N ALA A 347 -0.72 -36.41 -21.71
CA ALA A 347 0.10 -35.23 -21.47
C ALA A 347 1.45 -35.29 -22.20
N THR A 348 2.00 -36.48 -22.46
CA THR A 348 3.23 -36.62 -23.27
C THR A 348 2.97 -36.40 -24.76
N MET A 349 1.76 -36.68 -25.26
CA MET A 349 1.39 -36.47 -26.66
C MET A 349 0.94 -35.04 -26.97
N LYS A 350 0.62 -34.22 -25.97
CA LYS A 350 0.05 -32.89 -26.16
C LYS A 350 1.00 -31.80 -25.68
N ASP A 351 1.35 -30.90 -26.58
CA ASP A 351 2.14 -29.73 -26.24
C ASP A 351 1.36 -28.72 -25.38
N THR A 352 2.08 -28.08 -24.46
CA THR A 352 1.57 -26.89 -23.77
C THR A 352 1.72 -25.68 -24.69
N THR A 353 1.11 -24.55 -24.35
CA THR A 353 1.31 -23.29 -25.09
C THR A 353 2.79 -22.91 -25.18
N LEU A 354 3.60 -23.26 -24.17
CA LEU A 354 5.04 -23.00 -24.11
C LEU A 354 5.84 -23.93 -25.01
N THR A 355 5.65 -25.25 -24.90
CA THR A 355 6.40 -26.21 -25.73
C THR A 355 6.00 -26.14 -27.21
N ALA A 356 4.72 -25.80 -27.47
CA ALA A 356 4.27 -25.52 -28.83
C ALA A 356 4.91 -24.24 -29.40
N TRP A 357 5.17 -23.23 -28.57
CA TRP A 357 5.83 -21.99 -29.02
C TRP A 357 7.28 -22.26 -29.43
N PHE A 358 8.02 -23.07 -28.66
CA PHE A 358 9.34 -23.54 -29.04
C PHE A 358 9.34 -24.26 -30.41
N LYS A 359 8.38 -25.17 -30.62
CA LYS A 359 8.18 -25.88 -31.89
C LYS A 359 7.74 -24.96 -33.04
N LEU A 360 7.02 -23.89 -32.74
CA LEU A 360 6.62 -22.89 -33.72
C LEU A 360 7.84 -22.10 -34.17
N ASN A 361 8.66 -21.60 -33.24
CA ASN A 361 9.86 -20.83 -33.54
C ASN A 361 10.87 -21.61 -34.37
N SER A 362 11.01 -22.92 -34.14
CA SER A 362 11.94 -23.75 -34.94
C SER A 362 11.49 -23.96 -36.39
N LYS A 363 10.21 -23.74 -36.70
CA LYS A 363 9.62 -23.98 -38.02
C LYS A 363 9.22 -22.71 -38.77
N ASN A 364 8.95 -21.63 -38.05
CA ASN A 364 8.42 -20.40 -38.60
C ASN A 364 9.30 -19.20 -38.21
N PRO A 365 10.12 -18.68 -39.13
CA PRO A 365 10.96 -17.51 -38.90
C PRO A 365 10.18 -16.25 -38.51
N ASP A 366 8.91 -16.13 -38.91
CA ASP A 366 8.08 -14.99 -38.55
C ASP A 366 7.72 -15.00 -37.05
N ALA A 367 7.45 -16.19 -36.50
CA ALA A 367 7.17 -16.35 -35.07
C ALA A 367 8.35 -15.94 -34.18
N GLN A 368 9.58 -16.05 -34.68
CA GLN A 368 10.79 -15.71 -33.93
C GLN A 368 10.91 -14.23 -33.59
N LYS A 369 10.14 -13.36 -34.27
CA LYS A 369 10.11 -11.92 -34.01
C LYS A 369 9.33 -11.55 -32.76
N TYR A 370 8.44 -12.43 -32.30
CA TYR A 370 7.49 -12.13 -31.24
C TYR A 370 7.92 -12.72 -29.90
N LEU A 371 7.68 -11.97 -28.83
CA LEU A 371 7.81 -12.47 -27.46
C LEU A 371 6.70 -13.51 -27.20
N TYR A 372 6.95 -14.43 -26.28
CA TYR A 372 5.99 -15.49 -25.98
C TYR A 372 4.58 -14.97 -25.64
N HIS A 373 4.48 -13.84 -24.92
CA HIS A 373 3.19 -13.24 -24.59
C HIS A 373 2.48 -12.52 -25.76
N ASP A 374 3.18 -12.23 -26.85
CA ASP A 374 2.62 -11.57 -28.04
C ASP A 374 2.17 -12.59 -29.10
N ILE A 375 2.59 -13.85 -28.98
CA ILE A 375 2.22 -14.93 -29.91
C ILE A 375 0.71 -15.05 -30.12
N PRO A 376 -0.16 -14.97 -29.09
CA PRO A 376 -1.60 -15.08 -29.30
C PRO A 376 -2.22 -14.01 -30.21
N GLU A 377 -1.53 -12.88 -30.43
CA GLU A 377 -1.96 -11.81 -31.32
C GLU A 377 -1.77 -12.20 -32.79
N HIS A 378 -0.75 -13.01 -33.08
CA HIS A 378 -0.37 -13.43 -34.43
C HIS A 378 -0.74 -14.88 -34.73
N PHE A 379 -0.93 -15.71 -33.71
CA PHE A 379 -1.17 -17.14 -33.83
C PHE A 379 -2.34 -17.60 -32.93
N VAL A 380 -3.04 -18.64 -33.37
CA VAL A 380 -4.13 -19.31 -32.65
C VAL A 380 -3.63 -20.65 -32.14
N PHE A 381 -3.82 -20.92 -30.84
CA PHE A 381 -3.54 -22.22 -30.24
C PHE A 381 -4.71 -23.18 -30.47
N GLU A 382 -4.47 -24.24 -31.24
CA GLU A 382 -5.47 -25.24 -31.58
C GLU A 382 -5.60 -26.34 -30.51
N ARG A 383 -6.73 -27.05 -30.51
CA ARG A 383 -7.00 -28.15 -29.56
C ARG A 383 -5.98 -29.29 -29.63
N ASN A 384 -5.35 -29.47 -30.79
CA ASN A 384 -4.28 -30.45 -31.04
C ASN A 384 -2.93 -30.05 -30.41
N GLY A 385 -2.83 -28.89 -29.76
CA GLY A 385 -1.60 -28.42 -29.11
C GLY A 385 -0.64 -27.67 -30.04
N THR A 386 -1.10 -27.17 -31.19
CA THR A 386 -0.23 -26.44 -32.14
C THR A 386 -0.65 -24.99 -32.32
N TRP A 387 0.33 -24.14 -32.68
CA TRP A 387 0.08 -22.75 -33.06
C TRP A 387 -0.05 -22.65 -34.58
N LYS A 388 -1.12 -21.99 -35.06
CA LYS A 388 -1.31 -21.65 -36.47
C LYS A 388 -1.45 -20.16 -36.66
N HIS A 389 -1.05 -19.66 -37.84
CA HIS A 389 -1.17 -18.24 -38.15
C HIS A 389 -2.63 -17.79 -38.02
N ARG A 390 -2.82 -16.66 -37.35
CA ARG A 390 -4.14 -16.08 -37.16
C ARG A 390 -4.62 -15.46 -38.47
N VAL A 391 -5.86 -15.78 -38.83
CA VAL A 391 -6.54 -15.21 -40.00
C VAL A 391 -7.64 -14.24 -39.59
N GLN A 392 -8.20 -14.39 -38.38
CA GLN A 392 -9.31 -13.58 -37.87
C GLN A 392 -9.16 -13.28 -36.36
N GLY A 393 -9.72 -12.14 -35.93
CA GLY A 393 -9.79 -11.70 -34.54
C GLY A 393 -8.64 -10.79 -34.12
N GLU A 394 -8.85 -9.47 -34.15
CA GLU A 394 -7.80 -8.47 -33.90
C GLU A 394 -7.60 -8.15 -32.40
N ASN A 395 -8.57 -8.50 -31.55
CA ASN A 395 -8.59 -8.14 -30.14
C ASN A 395 -8.22 -9.33 -29.23
N VAL A 396 -6.97 -9.79 -29.33
CA VAL A 396 -6.44 -10.89 -28.51
C VAL A 396 -5.21 -10.43 -27.73
N ILE A 397 -5.06 -10.92 -26.50
CA ILE A 397 -3.91 -10.62 -25.65
C ILE A 397 -3.42 -11.92 -25.00
N GLY A 398 -2.10 -12.17 -25.03
CA GLY A 398 -1.48 -13.25 -24.27
C GLY A 398 -1.19 -12.86 -22.83
N ARG A 399 -1.49 -13.75 -21.88
CA ARG A 399 -1.19 -13.56 -20.46
C ARG A 399 -0.51 -14.79 -19.87
N MET A 400 0.74 -14.65 -19.45
CA MET A 400 1.42 -15.70 -18.68
C MET A 400 0.87 -15.78 -17.26
N TYR A 401 0.76 -17.01 -16.73
CA TYR A 401 0.45 -17.23 -15.31
C TYR A 401 1.46 -16.49 -14.41
N SER A 402 0.97 -15.99 -13.28
CA SER A 402 1.82 -15.42 -12.22
C SER A 402 2.61 -16.53 -11.54
N VAL A 403 3.90 -16.30 -11.30
CA VAL A 403 4.77 -17.22 -10.57
C VAL A 403 5.29 -16.50 -9.33
N SER A 404 5.26 -17.17 -8.18
CA SER A 404 5.78 -16.62 -6.93
C SER A 404 7.30 -16.45 -7.02
N PRO A 405 7.89 -15.35 -6.52
CA PRO A 405 9.33 -15.22 -6.39
C PRO A 405 9.99 -16.33 -5.56
N SER A 406 9.24 -16.99 -4.66
CA SER A 406 9.70 -18.15 -3.89
C SER A 406 9.95 -19.39 -4.77
N ASP A 407 9.28 -19.51 -5.92
CA ASP A 407 9.56 -20.54 -6.94
C ASP A 407 10.65 -20.00 -7.89
N VAL A 408 11.87 -19.95 -7.37
CA VAL A 408 13.01 -19.19 -7.93
C VAL A 408 13.21 -19.49 -9.41
N GLU A 409 13.41 -20.75 -9.80
CA GLU A 409 13.74 -21.09 -11.19
C GLU A 409 12.60 -20.82 -12.16
N ARG A 410 11.35 -21.12 -11.76
CA ARG A 410 10.18 -20.86 -12.62
C ARG A 410 9.90 -19.37 -12.74
N TYR A 411 10.16 -18.60 -11.69
CA TYR A 411 10.04 -17.14 -11.70
C TYR A 411 11.04 -16.52 -12.69
N HIS A 412 12.30 -16.96 -12.66
CA HIS A 412 13.33 -16.48 -13.58
C HIS A 412 13.10 -16.95 -15.02
N LEU A 413 12.60 -18.18 -15.23
CA LEU A 413 12.12 -18.63 -16.53
C LEU A 413 11.03 -17.70 -17.07
N ARG A 414 10.03 -17.36 -16.25
CA ARG A 414 8.97 -16.41 -16.63
C ARG A 414 9.55 -15.04 -16.99
N LEU A 415 10.55 -14.58 -16.24
CA LEU A 415 11.24 -13.32 -16.51
C LEU A 415 11.91 -13.38 -17.90
N LEU A 416 12.67 -14.43 -18.20
CA LEU A 416 13.30 -14.62 -19.51
C LEU A 416 12.28 -14.65 -20.67
N LEU A 417 11.12 -15.28 -20.48
CA LEU A 417 10.03 -15.30 -21.46
C LEU A 417 9.43 -13.92 -21.76
N LEU A 418 9.59 -12.93 -20.88
CA LEU A 418 9.17 -11.54 -21.14
C LEU A 418 10.14 -10.79 -22.06
N TYR A 419 11.36 -11.27 -22.25
CA TYR A 419 12.43 -10.53 -22.94
C TYR A 419 13.16 -11.32 -24.02
N THR A 420 12.86 -12.61 -24.19
CA THR A 420 13.55 -13.48 -25.14
C THR A 420 12.59 -13.90 -26.25
N PRO A 421 12.59 -13.22 -27.42
CA PRO A 421 11.84 -13.68 -28.58
C PRO A 421 12.56 -14.87 -29.23
N GLY A 422 11.82 -15.67 -30.01
CA GLY A 422 12.40 -16.70 -30.88
C GLY A 422 13.08 -17.91 -30.21
N ALA A 423 13.00 -18.06 -28.89
CA ALA A 423 13.54 -19.26 -28.23
C ALA A 423 12.90 -20.53 -28.80
N CYS A 424 13.71 -21.50 -29.21
CA CYS A 424 13.26 -22.79 -29.76
C CYS A 424 13.36 -23.93 -28.73
N SER A 425 13.86 -23.65 -27.53
CA SER A 425 13.99 -24.62 -26.45
C SER A 425 14.11 -23.95 -25.07
N PHE A 426 14.08 -24.75 -24.01
CA PHE A 426 14.43 -24.27 -22.66
C PHE A 426 15.91 -23.89 -22.55
N ASP A 427 16.80 -24.55 -23.27
CA ASP A 427 18.23 -24.24 -23.26
C ASP A 427 18.51 -22.92 -24.00
N ASP A 428 17.74 -22.60 -25.04
CA ASP A 428 17.82 -21.30 -25.72
C ASP A 428 17.51 -20.15 -24.76
N LEU A 429 16.53 -20.33 -23.86
CA LEU A 429 16.23 -19.34 -22.82
C LEU A 429 17.38 -19.16 -21.82
N LYS A 430 18.15 -20.23 -21.55
CA LYS A 430 19.35 -20.18 -20.71
C LYS A 430 20.59 -19.68 -21.47
N THR A 431 20.50 -19.51 -22.79
CA THR A 431 21.62 -19.08 -23.61
C THR A 431 21.70 -17.55 -23.63
N VAL A 432 22.86 -17.03 -23.24
CA VAL A 432 23.19 -15.60 -23.22
C VAL A 432 24.58 -15.42 -23.80
N ASP A 433 24.71 -14.57 -24.82
CA ASP A 433 25.98 -14.31 -25.53
C ASP A 433 26.69 -15.58 -26.03
N GLY A 434 25.93 -16.57 -26.50
CA GLY A 434 26.46 -17.86 -26.98
C GLY A 434 26.83 -18.86 -25.89
N HIS A 435 26.64 -18.54 -24.61
CA HIS A 435 26.91 -19.44 -23.49
C HIS A 435 25.63 -19.91 -22.82
N ILE A 436 25.50 -21.22 -22.60
CA ILE A 436 24.37 -21.83 -21.90
C ILE A 436 24.63 -21.77 -20.39
N CYS A 437 23.83 -21.00 -19.65
CA CYS A 437 23.85 -20.97 -18.19
C CYS A 437 23.27 -22.26 -17.57
N GLN A 438 23.64 -22.57 -16.34
CA GLN A 438 23.13 -23.76 -15.65
C GLN A 438 21.68 -23.59 -15.20
N THR A 439 21.33 -22.37 -14.77
CA THR A 439 20.02 -22.03 -14.20
C THR A 439 19.35 -20.89 -14.96
N PHE A 440 18.02 -20.79 -14.87
CA PHE A 440 17.28 -19.66 -15.43
C PHE A 440 17.59 -18.37 -14.66
N MET A 441 17.84 -18.46 -13.35
CA MET A 441 18.28 -17.31 -12.55
C MET A 441 19.60 -16.74 -13.08
N GLU A 442 20.61 -17.60 -13.30
CA GLU A 442 21.91 -17.17 -13.83
C GLU A 442 21.77 -16.53 -15.21
N ALA A 443 20.98 -17.11 -16.11
CA ALA A 443 20.70 -16.52 -17.43
C ALA A 443 20.02 -15.14 -17.31
N ALA A 444 19.06 -14.98 -16.39
CA ALA A 444 18.41 -13.70 -16.14
C ALA A 444 19.38 -12.65 -15.58
N LYS A 445 20.30 -13.05 -14.68
CA LYS A 445 21.38 -12.17 -14.17
C LYS A 445 22.29 -11.72 -15.30
N ARG A 446 22.77 -12.66 -16.11
CA ARG A 446 23.70 -12.39 -17.21
C ARG A 446 23.10 -11.48 -18.29
N ARG A 447 21.78 -11.55 -18.52
CA ARG A 447 21.05 -10.62 -19.40
C ARG A 447 20.80 -9.23 -18.79
N GLY A 448 21.25 -8.96 -17.56
CA GLY A 448 20.98 -7.69 -16.87
C GLY A 448 19.51 -7.49 -16.50
N LEU A 449 18.71 -8.56 -16.46
CA LEU A 449 17.28 -8.49 -16.08
C LEU A 449 17.09 -8.45 -14.57
N LEU A 450 18.17 -8.65 -13.81
CA LEU A 450 18.22 -8.60 -12.36
C LEU A 450 19.25 -7.54 -11.96
N ARG A 451 19.05 -6.88 -10.81
CA ARG A 451 20.05 -5.98 -10.24
C ARG A 451 21.32 -6.78 -9.94
N ASP A 452 22.44 -6.25 -10.41
CA ASP A 452 23.79 -6.76 -10.19
C ASP A 452 24.53 -5.81 -9.22
N ASP A 453 25.39 -6.37 -8.36
CA ASP A 453 26.18 -5.64 -7.37
C ASP A 453 27.50 -5.09 -7.95
N THR A 454 27.83 -5.39 -9.22
CA THR A 454 29.04 -4.89 -9.91
C THR A 454 29.20 -3.37 -9.81
N GLU A 455 28.11 -2.60 -9.83
CA GLU A 455 28.16 -1.14 -9.66
C GLU A 455 28.64 -0.73 -8.26
N TYR A 456 28.30 -1.51 -7.22
CA TYR A 456 28.72 -1.24 -5.84
C TYR A 456 30.18 -1.63 -5.61
N GLU A 457 30.61 -2.76 -6.18
CA GLU A 457 32.01 -3.16 -6.17
C GLU A 457 32.88 -2.12 -6.86
N ARG A 458 32.50 -1.67 -8.07
CA ARG A 458 33.21 -0.62 -8.79
C ARG A 458 33.21 0.70 -8.01
N CYS A 459 32.08 1.09 -7.41
CA CYS A 459 31.98 2.29 -6.57
C CYS A 459 32.93 2.24 -5.37
N MET A 460 33.00 1.10 -4.68
CA MET A 460 33.93 0.90 -3.56
C MET A 460 35.39 0.87 -4.02
N SER A 461 35.70 0.19 -5.13
CA SER A 461 37.04 0.18 -5.73
C SER A 461 37.53 1.57 -6.13
N GLU A 462 36.66 2.41 -6.69
CA GLU A 462 37.00 3.80 -7.01
C GLU A 462 37.20 4.62 -5.73
N ALA A 463 36.33 4.47 -4.72
CA ALA A 463 36.42 5.21 -3.46
C ALA A 463 37.69 4.92 -2.67
N VAL A 464 38.21 3.69 -2.70
CA VAL A 464 39.46 3.29 -2.03
C VAL A 464 40.65 4.18 -2.44
N ILE A 465 40.64 4.70 -3.67
CA ILE A 465 41.76 5.49 -4.21
C ILE A 465 41.87 6.88 -3.53
N PHE A 466 40.76 7.43 -3.03
CA PHE A 466 40.72 8.84 -2.60
C PHE A 466 39.97 9.12 -1.28
N GLN A 467 39.27 8.13 -0.70
CA GLN A 467 38.55 8.30 0.58
C GLN A 467 39.31 7.73 1.77
N MET A 468 39.15 8.40 2.92
CA MET A 468 39.73 7.91 4.18
C MET A 468 38.94 6.70 4.71
N PRO A 469 39.56 5.79 5.50
CA PRO A 469 38.92 4.56 5.99
C PRO A 469 37.57 4.75 6.69
N GLN A 470 37.41 5.82 7.49
CA GLN A 470 36.14 6.17 8.12
C GLN A 470 35.03 6.53 7.10
N GLN A 471 35.39 7.19 6.01
CA GLN A 471 34.48 7.53 4.92
C GLN A 471 34.12 6.27 4.11
N LEU A 472 35.09 5.37 3.89
CA LEU A 472 34.84 4.05 3.28
C LEU A 472 33.87 3.20 4.10
N ARG A 473 34.03 3.13 5.43
CA ARG A 473 33.06 2.48 6.33
C ARG A 473 31.66 3.10 6.23
N SER A 474 31.59 4.41 6.02
CA SER A 474 30.32 5.14 5.85
C SER A 474 29.64 4.82 4.51
N LEU A 475 30.41 4.78 3.42
CA LEU A 475 29.93 4.39 2.10
C LEU A 475 29.44 2.93 2.10
N PHE A 476 30.18 2.04 2.76
CA PHE A 476 29.78 0.65 2.97
C PHE A 476 28.41 0.54 3.66
N CYS A 477 28.20 1.30 4.75
CA CYS A 477 26.90 1.36 5.44
C CYS A 477 25.78 1.87 4.51
N VAL A 478 26.03 2.92 3.71
CA VAL A 478 25.04 3.49 2.78
C VAL A 478 24.63 2.48 1.71
N ILE A 479 25.59 1.76 1.14
CA ILE A 479 25.32 0.70 0.15
C ILE A 479 24.43 -0.38 0.77
N HIS A 480 24.75 -0.85 1.97
CA HIS A 480 23.98 -1.91 2.65
C HIS A 480 22.60 -1.45 3.12
N LEU A 481 22.45 -0.20 3.57
CA LEU A 481 21.17 0.33 4.08
C LEU A 481 20.18 0.69 2.97
N TYR A 482 20.66 1.24 1.85
CA TYR A 482 19.77 1.87 0.86
C TYR A 482 19.75 1.16 -0.49
N ARG A 483 20.72 0.29 -0.77
CA ARG A 483 20.86 -0.36 -2.08
C ARG A 483 20.58 -1.86 -2.06
N ASN A 484 20.61 -2.49 -0.88
CA ASN A 484 20.36 -3.92 -0.66
C ASN A 484 21.14 -4.81 -1.64
N PRO A 485 22.46 -4.96 -1.46
CA PRO A 485 23.28 -5.83 -2.30
C PRO A 485 22.70 -7.25 -2.34
N THR A 486 22.74 -7.89 -3.50
CA THR A 486 22.36 -9.31 -3.64
C THR A 486 23.33 -10.26 -2.95
N LYS A 487 24.59 -9.84 -2.78
CA LYS A 487 25.64 -10.54 -2.02
C LYS A 487 26.29 -9.61 -0.98
N PRO A 488 25.63 -9.38 0.16
CA PRO A 488 26.08 -8.40 1.14
C PRO A 488 27.43 -8.74 1.83
N VAL A 489 27.87 -10.00 1.78
CA VAL A 489 29.11 -10.44 2.43
C VAL A 489 30.34 -10.19 1.53
N ASP A 490 30.17 -10.22 0.21
CA ASP A 490 31.28 -10.12 -0.75
C ASP A 490 32.00 -8.75 -0.64
N PRO A 491 31.30 -7.60 -0.56
CA PRO A 491 31.95 -6.31 -0.34
C PRO A 491 32.71 -6.23 0.98
N TRP A 492 32.23 -6.88 2.04
CA TRP A 492 32.98 -6.91 3.31
C TRP A 492 34.32 -7.59 3.12
N ASN A 493 34.32 -8.79 2.53
CA ASN A 493 35.53 -9.57 2.30
C ASN A 493 36.52 -8.85 1.38
N SER A 494 36.04 -8.17 0.34
CA SER A 494 36.87 -7.46 -0.63
C SER A 494 37.48 -6.16 -0.10
N PHE A 495 36.81 -5.46 0.83
CA PHE A 495 37.20 -4.11 1.25
C PHE A 495 37.55 -3.95 2.74
N LYS A 496 37.39 -4.97 3.59
CA LYS A 496 37.65 -4.89 5.04
C LYS A 496 39.03 -4.36 5.42
N ALA A 497 40.09 -4.74 4.71
CA ALA A 497 41.45 -4.27 4.97
C ALA A 497 41.58 -2.74 4.77
N HIS A 498 41.04 -2.22 3.67
CA HIS A 498 41.01 -0.78 3.36
C HIS A 498 40.13 -0.01 4.37
N MET A 499 39.04 -0.62 4.81
CA MET A 499 38.17 -0.05 5.84
C MET A 499 38.77 -0.10 7.24
N ALA A 500 39.87 -0.81 7.47
CA ALA A 500 40.53 -0.96 8.77
C ALA A 500 41.87 -0.21 8.86
N GLU A 501 42.33 0.40 7.76
CA GLU A 501 43.68 0.97 7.63
C GLU A 501 44.02 2.02 8.71
N ASP A 502 43.05 2.83 9.16
CA ASP A 502 43.24 3.82 10.22
C ASP A 502 43.46 3.21 11.61
N PHE A 503 43.03 1.96 11.83
CA PHE A 503 43.28 1.21 13.06
C PHE A 503 44.60 0.44 13.02
N MET A 504 45.11 0.10 11.83
CA MET A 504 46.32 -0.73 11.68
C MET A 504 47.60 -0.10 12.25
N GLN A 505 47.63 1.21 12.50
CA GLN A 505 48.78 1.86 13.14
C GLN A 505 48.84 1.61 14.66
N GLN A 506 47.74 1.21 15.28
CA GLN A 506 47.59 1.09 16.73
C GLN A 506 47.51 -0.36 17.21
N VAL A 507 47.09 -1.28 16.33
CA VAL A 507 46.79 -2.68 16.65
C VAL A 507 47.18 -3.59 15.49
N ASP A 508 47.23 -4.90 15.73
CA ASP A 508 47.44 -5.89 14.67
C ASP A 508 46.27 -5.93 13.67
N ALA A 509 46.50 -6.51 12.49
CA ALA A 509 45.53 -6.50 11.39
C ALA A 509 44.19 -7.20 11.72
N GLU A 510 44.21 -8.28 12.50
CA GLU A 510 43.00 -9.00 12.89
C GLU A 510 42.16 -8.16 13.86
N THR A 511 42.83 -7.51 14.81
CA THR A 511 42.22 -6.54 15.71
C THR A 511 41.69 -5.31 14.97
N ALA A 512 42.42 -4.79 13.99
CA ALA A 512 42.00 -3.64 13.17
C ALA A 512 40.73 -3.96 12.36
N GLU A 513 40.65 -5.14 11.74
CA GLU A 513 39.45 -5.59 11.02
C GLU A 513 38.25 -5.77 11.97
N ALA A 514 38.48 -6.29 13.17
CA ALA A 514 37.45 -6.39 14.20
C ALA A 514 36.94 -5.00 14.63
N MET A 515 37.82 -4.04 14.84
CA MET A 515 37.45 -2.65 15.15
C MET A 515 36.65 -2.00 14.02
N ALA A 516 37.04 -2.23 12.76
CA ALA A 516 36.29 -1.76 11.60
C ALA A 516 34.89 -2.39 11.52
N PHE A 517 34.76 -3.68 11.81
CA PHE A 517 33.47 -4.37 11.89
C PHE A 517 32.55 -3.73 12.93
N TYR A 518 33.03 -3.52 14.15
CA TYR A 518 32.21 -2.93 15.22
C TYR A 518 31.83 -1.47 14.94
N ALA A 519 32.72 -0.69 14.32
CA ALA A 519 32.40 0.67 13.89
C ALA A 519 31.29 0.71 12.82
N ILE A 520 31.27 -0.26 11.90
CA ILE A 520 30.20 -0.42 10.91
C ILE A 520 28.91 -0.89 11.60
N ASP A 521 28.99 -1.90 12.47
CA ASP A 521 27.83 -2.47 13.16
C ASP A 521 27.13 -1.45 14.07
N GLU A 522 27.87 -0.60 14.79
CA GLU A 522 27.30 0.53 15.53
C GLU A 522 26.55 1.51 14.62
N LYS A 523 27.12 1.82 13.45
CA LYS A 523 26.53 2.76 12.50
C LYS A 523 25.26 2.19 11.85
N LEU A 524 25.24 0.90 11.58
CA LEU A 524 24.04 0.18 11.13
C LEU A 524 22.96 0.15 12.24
N LYS A 525 23.37 -0.07 13.51
CA LYS A 525 22.47 -0.09 14.68
C LYS A 525 21.77 1.23 14.90
N GLN A 526 22.41 2.35 14.60
CA GLN A 526 21.76 3.68 14.60
C GLN A 526 20.58 3.76 13.62
N GLN A 527 20.59 2.95 12.55
CA GLN A 527 19.53 2.87 11.53
C GLN A 527 18.61 1.65 11.71
N GLY A 528 18.68 0.97 12.87
CA GLY A 528 17.84 -0.19 13.18
C GLY A 528 18.19 -1.47 12.41
N ARG A 529 19.44 -1.57 11.93
CA ARG A 529 20.03 -2.75 11.28
C ARG A 529 21.33 -3.15 11.99
N SER A 530 21.93 -4.25 11.60
CA SER A 530 23.18 -4.77 12.15
C SER A 530 23.94 -5.52 11.05
N CYS A 531 25.24 -5.74 11.24
CA CYS A 531 26.04 -6.57 10.33
C CYS A 531 25.44 -7.98 10.15
N SER A 532 24.82 -8.53 11.21
CA SER A 532 24.13 -9.82 11.16
C SER A 532 22.90 -9.84 10.25
N ASP A 533 22.18 -8.71 10.11
CA ASP A 533 21.04 -8.62 9.19
C ASP A 533 21.46 -8.75 7.72
N PHE A 534 22.75 -8.57 7.44
CA PHE A 534 23.38 -8.67 6.13
C PHE A 534 24.24 -9.93 5.99
N GLY A 535 24.17 -10.87 6.94
CA GLY A 535 24.93 -12.13 6.88
C GLY A 535 26.45 -11.98 7.06
N ILE A 536 26.92 -10.81 7.51
CA ILE A 536 28.34 -10.58 7.77
C ILE A 536 28.67 -11.20 9.13
N PRO A 537 29.55 -12.22 9.20
CA PRO A 537 29.81 -12.96 10.42
C PRO A 537 30.46 -12.07 11.48
N SER A 538 29.95 -12.16 12.72
CA SER A 538 30.57 -11.50 13.87
C SER A 538 31.98 -12.03 14.07
N LEU A 539 32.96 -11.14 14.18
CA LEU A 539 34.33 -11.51 14.51
C LEU A 539 34.41 -11.83 16.01
N THR A 540 34.96 -13.01 16.34
CA THR A 540 34.92 -13.62 17.68
C THR A 540 35.98 -13.05 18.64
N SER A 541 36.96 -12.32 18.14
CA SER A 541 37.99 -11.66 18.94
C SER A 541 37.55 -10.22 19.27
N VAL A 542 36.95 -10.04 20.44
CA VAL A 542 36.78 -8.71 21.04
C VAL A 542 38.15 -8.31 21.61
N PRO A 543 38.86 -7.33 21.03
CA PRO A 543 40.02 -6.76 21.69
C PRO A 543 39.46 -5.92 22.83
N TYR A 544 39.73 -6.41 24.05
CA TYR A 544 39.56 -5.78 25.35
C TYR A 544 39.23 -4.26 25.28
N SER A 545 37.92 -3.93 25.30
CA SER A 545 37.27 -2.63 25.60
C SER A 545 36.15 -2.16 24.64
N PHE A 546 35.35 -3.07 24.06
CA PHE A 546 34.07 -2.70 23.40
C PHE A 546 32.83 -3.21 24.15
N GLU A 547 32.99 -3.62 25.42
CA GLU A 547 31.86 -3.87 26.32
C GLU A 547 31.45 -2.58 27.02
N SER A 548 30.30 -2.04 26.61
CA SER A 548 29.63 -0.86 27.15
C SER A 548 30.44 0.43 27.04
N LYS A 549 29.84 1.48 26.47
CA LYS A 549 30.19 2.83 26.92
C LYS A 549 29.92 2.85 28.44
N VAL A 550 30.92 2.57 29.25
CA VAL A 550 30.95 3.05 30.62
C VAL A 550 30.94 4.56 30.45
N ILE A 551 29.75 5.16 30.58
CA ILE A 551 29.59 6.61 30.54
C ILE A 551 30.54 7.16 31.59
N ASN A 552 31.61 7.83 31.15
CA ASN A 552 32.54 8.49 32.04
C ASN A 552 31.81 9.70 32.62
N LYS A 553 31.21 9.50 33.80
CA LYS A 553 30.41 10.51 34.47
C LYS A 553 31.17 11.81 34.73
N GLU A 554 32.47 11.72 35.00
CA GLU A 554 33.31 12.90 35.22
C GLU A 554 33.49 13.70 33.93
N GLU A 555 33.69 13.02 32.81
CA GLU A 555 33.83 13.67 31.50
C GLU A 555 32.51 14.28 31.01
N GLU A 556 31.39 13.57 31.17
CA GLU A 556 30.05 14.10 30.86
C GLU A 556 29.74 15.33 31.70
N LEU A 557 30.07 15.29 33.00
CA LEU A 557 29.87 16.43 33.89
C LEU A 557 30.75 17.62 33.48
N ARG A 558 32.02 17.38 33.09
CA ARG A 558 32.94 18.41 32.61
C ARG A 558 32.40 19.09 31.35
N ILE A 559 32.02 18.30 30.34
CA ILE A 559 31.41 18.80 29.09
C ILE A 559 30.14 19.62 29.42
N GLY A 560 29.27 19.08 30.28
CA GLY A 560 28.04 19.73 30.70
C GLY A 560 28.31 21.08 31.39
N GLN A 561 29.31 21.17 32.27
CA GLN A 561 29.68 22.40 32.96
C GLN A 561 30.27 23.45 32.01
N GLU A 562 31.11 23.04 31.07
CA GLU A 562 31.67 23.92 30.03
C GLU A 562 30.57 24.49 29.14
N MET A 563 29.64 23.66 28.68
CA MET A 563 28.49 24.10 27.88
C MET A 563 27.54 24.97 28.70
N TYR A 564 27.34 24.66 29.99
CA TYR A 564 26.49 25.43 30.89
C TYR A 564 27.04 26.84 31.13
N ALA A 565 28.37 27.00 31.22
CA ALA A 565 29.02 28.31 31.34
C ALA A 565 28.71 29.24 30.15
N MET A 566 28.53 28.67 28.96
CA MET A 566 28.27 29.39 27.70
C MET A 566 26.78 29.70 27.45
N LEU A 567 25.86 29.24 28.31
CA LEU A 567 24.43 29.52 28.14
C LEU A 567 24.13 31.02 28.31
N ASN A 568 23.30 31.56 27.42
CA ASN A 568 22.74 32.90 27.59
C ASN A 568 21.73 32.95 28.75
N GLN A 569 21.25 34.14 29.09
CA GLN A 569 20.39 34.35 30.26
C GLN A 569 19.08 33.52 30.19
N ASP A 570 18.43 33.48 29.03
CA ASP A 570 17.18 32.73 28.82
C ASP A 570 17.43 31.22 28.96
N GLN A 571 18.46 30.71 28.29
CA GLN A 571 18.84 29.29 28.31
C GLN A 571 19.25 28.83 29.72
N ARG A 572 20.03 29.66 30.42
CA ARG A 572 20.47 29.39 31.80
C ARG A 572 19.28 29.34 32.75
N SER A 573 18.36 30.30 32.66
CA SER A 573 17.14 30.30 33.48
C SER A 573 16.29 29.04 33.27
N ILE A 574 16.18 28.56 32.03
CA ILE A 574 15.50 27.30 31.71
C ILE A 574 16.27 26.10 32.28
N ALA A 575 17.59 26.05 32.08
CA ALA A 575 18.43 24.98 32.60
C ALA A 575 18.30 24.88 34.13
N ASP A 576 18.38 26.00 34.84
CA ASP A 576 18.26 26.07 36.30
C ASP A 576 16.89 25.60 36.79
N ALA A 577 15.82 26.00 36.10
CA ALA A 577 14.47 25.55 36.44
C ALA A 577 14.30 24.03 36.28
N ILE A 578 14.87 23.44 35.24
CA ILE A 578 14.82 22.00 34.97
C ILE A 578 15.72 21.24 35.94
N LEU A 579 16.95 21.71 36.18
CA LEU A 579 17.88 21.11 37.15
C LEU A 579 17.30 21.17 38.57
N ALA A 580 16.71 22.29 38.99
CA ALA A 580 16.10 22.43 40.31
C ALA A 580 14.83 21.57 40.49
N SER A 581 14.15 21.21 39.39
CA SER A 581 13.05 20.24 39.43
C SER A 581 13.54 18.82 39.69
N HIS A 582 14.79 18.53 39.30
CA HIS A 582 15.45 17.25 39.52
C HIS A 582 16.20 17.26 40.85
N GLY A 583 15.50 16.91 41.94
CA GLY A 583 16.08 16.84 43.29
C GLY A 583 15.06 16.91 44.44
N LYS A 584 13.81 17.32 44.19
CA LYS A 584 12.71 17.25 45.17
C LYS A 584 11.99 15.91 45.05
N GLN A 585 12.67 14.85 45.46
CA GLN A 585 12.15 13.48 45.42
C GLN A 585 11.30 13.17 46.65
N SER A 586 10.17 13.84 46.77
CA SER A 586 9.04 13.38 47.59
C SER A 586 7.77 14.00 47.03
N THR A 587 6.90 13.14 46.50
CA THR A 587 5.57 13.43 45.91
C THR A 587 5.55 14.19 44.57
N ILE A 588 5.43 13.44 43.47
CA ILE A 588 5.25 13.94 42.09
C ILE A 588 3.77 14.29 41.89
N THR A 589 3.44 15.57 41.98
CA THR A 589 2.24 16.14 41.33
C THR A 589 2.50 17.61 41.02
N THR A 590 2.42 17.97 39.73
CA THR A 590 2.68 19.28 39.08
C THR A 590 4.13 19.78 39.09
N GLY A 591 4.84 19.62 37.96
CA GLY A 591 6.16 20.23 37.74
C GLY A 591 7.19 19.43 36.91
N SER A 592 6.86 18.22 36.42
CA SER A 592 7.80 17.33 35.71
C SER A 592 7.75 17.42 34.18
N CYS A 593 6.86 18.25 33.62
CA CYS A 593 6.68 18.39 32.18
C CYS A 593 7.01 19.83 31.76
N PHE A 594 7.96 19.99 30.85
CA PHE A 594 8.44 21.28 30.35
C PHE A 594 8.28 21.33 28.83
N PHE A 595 7.82 22.47 28.31
CA PHE A 595 7.83 22.75 26.88
C PHE A 595 8.72 23.97 26.60
N ILE A 596 9.79 23.77 25.86
CA ILE A 596 10.75 24.82 25.50
C ILE A 596 10.38 25.35 24.11
N ASP A 597 9.71 26.50 24.09
CA ASP A 597 9.35 27.24 22.89
C ASP A 597 10.50 28.16 22.47
N GLY A 598 10.94 28.06 21.22
CA GLY A 598 11.96 28.96 20.71
C GLY A 598 12.06 28.93 19.19
N PRO A 599 12.19 30.08 18.51
CA PRO A 599 12.36 30.09 17.06
C PRO A 599 13.68 29.43 16.60
N GLY A 600 13.81 29.23 15.29
CA GLY A 600 15.04 28.72 14.70
C GLY A 600 16.25 29.61 15.05
N GLY A 601 17.32 29.01 15.56
CA GLY A 601 18.56 29.73 15.90
C GLY A 601 18.68 30.20 17.35
N THR A 602 17.70 29.96 18.23
CA THR A 602 17.80 30.32 19.67
C THR A 602 18.60 29.35 20.53
N GLY A 603 19.24 28.35 19.92
CA GLY A 603 20.12 27.40 20.62
C GLY A 603 19.41 26.31 21.43
N LYS A 604 18.17 25.93 21.09
CA LYS A 604 17.42 24.82 21.72
C LYS A 604 18.24 23.52 21.84
N ILE A 605 18.85 23.09 20.74
CA ILE A 605 19.67 21.88 20.69
C ILE A 605 20.88 22.01 21.62
N TYR A 606 21.53 23.18 21.66
CA TYR A 606 22.64 23.43 22.56
C TYR A 606 22.21 23.27 24.03
N LEU A 607 21.06 23.84 24.40
CA LEU A 607 20.46 23.66 25.72
C LEU A 607 20.12 22.19 26.04
N TYR A 608 19.55 21.44 25.10
CA TYR A 608 19.25 20.01 25.28
C TYR A 608 20.53 19.20 25.52
N ASN A 609 21.58 19.48 24.78
CA ASN A 609 22.87 18.80 24.92
C ASN A 609 23.53 19.15 26.26
N THR A 610 23.49 20.42 26.67
CA THR A 610 23.96 20.84 28.00
C THR A 610 23.24 20.07 29.11
N LEU A 611 21.91 19.99 29.05
CA LEU A 611 21.11 19.26 30.04
C LEU A 611 21.43 17.76 30.02
N TYR A 612 21.56 17.16 28.83
CA TYR A 612 21.94 15.76 28.68
C TYR A 612 23.27 15.47 29.40
N HIS A 613 24.32 16.22 29.09
CA HIS A 613 25.66 16.00 29.66
C HIS A 613 25.68 16.22 31.19
N LEU A 614 25.01 17.26 31.69
CA LEU A 614 24.91 17.51 33.14
C LEU A 614 24.19 16.36 33.87
N PHE A 615 23.09 15.85 33.33
CA PHE A 615 22.33 14.76 33.94
C PHE A 615 23.07 13.42 33.85
N MET A 616 23.66 13.11 32.69
CA MET A 616 24.46 11.90 32.51
C MET A 616 25.69 11.89 33.45
N GLY A 617 26.32 13.05 33.64
CA GLY A 617 27.41 13.24 34.61
C GLY A 617 26.98 13.06 36.07
N GLN A 618 25.72 13.36 36.40
CA GLN A 618 25.12 13.07 37.71
C GLN A 618 24.66 11.61 37.85
N GLY A 619 24.84 10.77 36.83
CA GLY A 619 24.38 9.38 36.81
C GLY A 619 22.87 9.22 36.58
N VAL A 620 22.22 10.24 36.04
CA VAL A 620 20.80 10.24 35.68
C VAL A 620 20.67 9.72 34.26
N HIS A 621 19.81 8.71 34.05
CA HIS A 621 19.58 8.18 32.71
C HIS A 621 18.63 9.07 31.90
N VAL A 622 19.15 9.60 30.78
CA VAL A 622 18.41 10.46 29.84
C VAL A 622 18.20 9.74 28.51
N MET A 623 16.99 9.81 27.96
CA MET A 623 16.72 9.41 26.57
C MET A 623 16.36 10.61 25.72
N THR A 624 17.02 10.74 24.58
CA THR A 624 16.73 11.79 23.60
C THR A 624 15.98 11.20 22.40
N VAL A 625 14.97 11.92 21.94
CA VAL A 625 14.16 11.57 20.78
C VAL A 625 13.82 12.79 19.95
N ALA A 626 13.48 12.58 18.69
CA ALA A 626 12.84 13.61 17.87
C ALA A 626 11.78 13.00 16.94
N TRP A 627 10.94 13.82 16.33
CA TRP A 627 9.92 13.31 15.40
C TRP A 627 10.52 12.81 14.08
N THR A 628 11.54 13.51 13.55
CA THR A 628 12.21 13.17 12.28
C THR A 628 13.62 12.64 12.50
N GLY A 629 14.13 11.83 11.56
CA GLY A 629 15.46 11.24 11.65
C GLY A 629 16.60 12.26 11.65
N ILE A 630 16.46 13.34 10.88
CA ILE A 630 17.46 14.43 10.83
C ILE A 630 17.54 15.14 12.18
N ALA A 631 16.41 15.54 12.76
CA ALA A 631 16.39 16.16 14.08
C ALA A 631 16.95 15.24 15.17
N ALA A 632 16.63 13.94 15.12
CA ALA A 632 17.16 12.97 16.07
C ALA A 632 18.69 12.87 16.02
N SER A 633 19.29 12.96 14.82
CA SER A 633 20.76 12.88 14.66
C SER A 633 21.54 14.04 15.30
N LEU A 634 20.86 15.13 15.66
CA LEU A 634 21.45 16.29 16.33
C LEU A 634 21.48 16.16 17.86
N LEU A 635 20.84 15.13 18.41
CA LEU A 635 20.77 14.86 19.84
C LEU A 635 21.72 13.71 20.23
N PRO A 636 22.35 13.76 21.43
CA PRO A 636 23.16 12.68 21.96
C PRO A 636 22.37 11.37 22.04
N GLU A 637 22.84 10.34 21.33
CA GLU A 637 22.17 9.02 21.23
C GLU A 637 20.70 9.10 20.74
N GLY A 638 20.39 10.14 19.96
CA GLY A 638 19.05 10.43 19.48
C GLY A 638 18.49 9.39 18.53
N ARG A 639 17.21 9.07 18.73
CA ARG A 639 16.42 8.21 17.83
C ARG A 639 15.09 8.86 17.50
N THR A 640 14.44 8.42 16.43
CA THR A 640 13.07 8.87 16.18
C THR A 640 12.12 8.36 17.26
N ALA A 641 11.11 9.14 17.63
CA ALA A 641 10.08 8.75 18.59
C ALA A 641 9.39 7.43 18.17
N HIS A 642 9.12 7.27 16.87
CA HIS A 642 8.60 6.01 16.30
C HIS A 642 9.50 4.81 16.60
N SER A 643 10.82 4.94 16.38
CA SER A 643 11.75 3.84 16.62
C SER A 643 11.95 3.56 18.11
N ARG A 644 12.05 4.61 18.93
CA ARG A 644 12.32 4.48 20.37
C ARG A 644 11.15 3.85 21.11
N PHE A 645 9.93 4.29 20.80
CA PHE A 645 8.72 3.83 21.49
C PHE A 645 7.91 2.80 20.69
N LYS A 646 8.44 2.30 19.56
CA LYS A 646 7.76 1.36 18.64
C LYS A 646 6.34 1.81 18.29
N LEU A 647 6.19 3.08 17.92
CA LEU A 647 4.89 3.64 17.53
C LEU A 647 4.54 3.16 16.11
N PRO A 648 3.27 2.75 15.86
CA PRO A 648 2.83 2.32 14.54
C PRO A 648 2.83 3.48 13.53
N VAL A 649 2.99 3.14 12.26
CA VAL A 649 2.86 4.08 11.12
C VAL A 649 1.79 3.51 10.18
N PRO A 650 0.62 4.16 10.02
CA PRO A 650 0.24 5.47 10.56
C PRO A 650 -0.08 5.45 12.07
N ILE A 651 0.08 6.60 12.72
CA ILE A 651 -0.35 6.81 14.09
C ILE A 651 -1.76 7.43 14.12
N LEU A 652 -2.66 6.77 14.84
CA LEU A 652 -4.08 7.09 14.94
C LEU A 652 -4.44 7.38 16.41
N GLN A 653 -5.63 7.93 16.65
CA GLN A 653 -6.10 8.23 18.00
C GLN A 653 -6.13 7.02 18.94
N THR A 654 -6.35 5.81 18.41
CA THR A 654 -6.40 4.54 19.14
C THR A 654 -5.06 3.79 19.15
N SER A 655 -3.99 4.38 18.58
CA SER A 655 -2.69 3.71 18.51
C SER A 655 -2.04 3.57 19.88
N THR A 656 -1.46 2.40 20.11
CA THR A 656 -0.62 2.09 21.26
C THR A 656 0.75 1.60 20.78
N SER A 657 1.73 1.62 21.69
CA SER A 657 3.04 1.03 21.43
C SER A 657 2.99 -0.50 21.46
N SER A 658 3.80 -1.15 20.63
CA SER A 658 3.97 -2.62 20.67
C SER A 658 4.97 -3.12 21.71
N ILE A 659 5.58 -2.23 22.51
CA ILE A 659 6.54 -2.60 23.55
C ILE A 659 5.83 -3.37 24.65
N ARG A 660 6.29 -4.60 24.93
CA ARG A 660 5.75 -5.43 26.02
C ARG A 660 6.44 -5.09 27.35
N PRO A 661 5.74 -5.11 28.50
CA PRO A 661 6.33 -4.78 29.80
C PRO A 661 7.57 -5.60 30.17
N ASN A 662 7.72 -6.82 29.66
CA ASN A 662 8.84 -7.72 29.93
C ASN A 662 9.97 -7.67 28.89
N SER A 663 9.93 -6.71 27.95
CA SER A 663 10.97 -6.53 26.93
C SER A 663 12.20 -5.78 27.46
N LYS A 664 13.33 -5.90 26.76
CA LYS A 664 14.56 -5.15 27.06
C LYS A 664 14.33 -3.65 26.94
N GLU A 665 13.56 -3.21 25.94
CA GLU A 665 13.18 -1.82 25.74
C GLU A 665 12.38 -1.27 26.92
N ALA A 666 11.47 -2.08 27.49
CA ALA A 666 10.74 -1.69 28.69
C ALA A 666 11.66 -1.57 29.92
N GLU A 667 12.70 -2.41 30.03
CA GLU A 667 13.71 -2.28 31.09
C GLU A 667 14.52 -0.99 30.96
N GLU A 668 14.92 -0.60 29.74
CA GLU A 668 15.59 0.68 29.51
C GLU A 668 14.69 1.86 29.90
N ILE A 669 13.42 1.85 29.48
CA ILE A 669 12.43 2.88 29.83
C ILE A 669 12.26 3.01 31.35
N ARG A 670 12.27 1.89 32.09
CA ARG A 670 12.20 1.93 33.56
C ARG A 670 13.40 2.66 34.17
N LYS A 671 14.60 2.40 33.65
CA LYS A 671 15.85 3.03 34.11
C LYS A 671 15.92 4.52 33.77
N THR A 672 15.36 4.93 32.63
CA THR A 672 15.33 6.34 32.20
C THR A 672 14.50 7.19 33.14
N GLN A 673 15.05 8.34 33.55
CA GLN A 673 14.36 9.30 34.42
C GLN A 673 13.85 10.51 33.64
N ILE A 674 14.57 10.90 32.59
CA ILE A 674 14.32 12.11 31.80
C ILE A 674 14.22 11.76 30.32
N PHE A 675 13.18 12.26 29.67
CA PHE A 675 13.02 12.21 28.22
C PHE A 675 13.13 13.61 27.63
N ILE A 676 14.03 13.78 26.66
CA ILE A 676 14.16 15.01 25.87
C ILE A 676 13.60 14.71 24.48
N TRP A 677 12.60 15.46 24.04
CA TRP A 677 11.96 15.30 22.74
C TRP A 677 12.03 16.60 21.93
N ASP A 678 12.87 16.63 20.90
CA ASP A 678 13.00 17.77 19.99
C ASP A 678 12.06 17.67 18.77
N GLU A 679 11.73 18.82 18.20
CA GLU A 679 10.72 18.99 17.15
C GLU A 679 9.37 18.34 17.48
N ALA A 680 9.00 18.41 18.76
CA ALA A 680 7.74 17.86 19.28
C ALA A 680 6.49 18.43 18.55
N PRO A 681 6.41 19.72 18.17
CA PRO A 681 5.27 20.25 17.42
C PRO A 681 4.97 19.57 16.08
N MET A 682 5.94 18.89 15.47
CA MET A 682 5.72 18.09 14.26
C MET A 682 4.97 16.77 14.52
N ALA A 683 4.91 16.33 15.78
CA ALA A 683 4.23 15.11 16.18
C ALA A 683 2.74 15.37 16.43
N PRO A 684 1.83 14.51 15.91
CA PRO A 684 0.43 14.58 16.28
C PRO A 684 0.26 14.27 17.77
N CYS A 685 -0.72 14.89 18.42
CA CYS A 685 -1.05 14.69 19.83
C CYS A 685 -1.27 13.21 20.19
N TYR A 686 -1.74 12.40 19.25
CA TYR A 686 -1.91 10.95 19.41
C TYR A 686 -0.58 10.24 19.72
N ALA A 687 0.55 10.72 19.20
CA ALA A 687 1.87 10.20 19.52
C ALA A 687 2.22 10.42 20.99
N LEU A 688 1.96 11.63 21.49
CA LEU A 688 2.20 11.97 22.89
C LEU A 688 1.30 11.13 23.81
N ASN A 689 0.03 10.93 23.43
CA ASN A 689 -0.91 10.10 24.18
C ASN A 689 -0.49 8.63 24.22
N ALA A 690 -0.04 8.07 23.08
CA ALA A 690 0.44 6.69 23.02
C ALA A 690 1.69 6.47 23.89
N VAL A 691 2.58 7.46 23.95
CA VAL A 691 3.76 7.44 24.83
C VAL A 691 3.34 7.56 26.30
N ASP A 692 2.38 8.43 26.65
CA ASP A 692 1.84 8.52 28.01
C ASP A 692 1.26 7.18 28.49
N ILE A 693 0.38 6.56 27.69
CA ILE A 693 -0.20 5.24 27.99
C ILE A 693 0.91 4.21 28.21
N LEU A 694 1.86 4.12 27.27
CA LEU A 694 3.00 3.21 27.38
C LEU A 694 3.79 3.40 28.68
N LEU A 695 4.11 4.65 29.05
CA LEU A 695 4.90 4.93 30.24
C LEU A 695 4.13 4.64 31.52
N ARG A 696 2.82 4.93 31.56
CA ARG A 696 1.97 4.52 32.70
C ARG A 696 1.93 3.01 32.85
N ASP A 697 1.79 2.28 31.75
CA ASP A 697 1.74 0.81 31.75
C ASP A 697 3.08 0.18 32.18
N ILE A 698 4.21 0.65 31.64
CA ILE A 698 5.55 0.12 31.96
C ILE A 698 5.92 0.40 33.42
N MET A 699 5.59 1.61 33.89
CA MET A 699 5.91 2.06 35.25
C MET A 699 4.90 1.57 36.28
N ASN A 700 3.70 1.16 35.84
CA ASN A 700 2.55 0.88 36.69
C ASN A 700 2.21 2.05 37.63
N ILE A 701 2.22 3.27 37.08
CA ILE A 701 1.94 4.52 37.80
C ILE A 701 0.92 5.31 37.00
N ASP A 702 -0.25 5.56 37.57
CA ASP A 702 -1.31 6.38 36.95
C ASP A 702 -1.09 7.89 37.16
N ALA A 703 0.08 8.35 36.73
CA ALA A 703 0.44 9.76 36.65
C ALA A 703 0.91 10.05 35.22
N PRO A 704 0.81 11.30 34.71
CA PRO A 704 1.29 11.64 33.38
C PRO A 704 2.72 11.12 33.15
N PHE A 705 2.89 10.41 32.03
CA PHE A 705 4.13 9.76 31.59
C PHE A 705 4.73 8.81 32.62
N GLY A 706 3.91 8.14 33.43
CA GLY A 706 4.37 7.21 34.47
C GLY A 706 5.26 7.88 35.53
N GLY A 707 5.08 9.19 35.74
CA GLY A 707 5.88 9.99 36.69
C GLY A 707 7.27 10.39 36.17
N LYS A 708 7.57 10.19 34.88
CA LYS A 708 8.85 10.58 34.27
C LYS A 708 8.91 12.09 34.02
N VAL A 709 10.13 12.63 33.90
CA VAL A 709 10.34 14.02 33.51
C VAL A 709 10.34 14.12 31.98
N MET A 710 9.45 14.95 31.44
CA MET A 710 9.31 15.17 30.00
C MET A 710 9.76 16.59 29.64
N ILE A 711 10.77 16.69 28.78
CA ILE A 711 11.25 17.96 28.22
C ILE A 711 10.93 17.94 26.72
N LEU A 712 9.85 18.60 26.34
CA LEU A 712 9.47 18.78 24.95
C LEU A 712 10.06 20.08 24.40
N GLY A 713 10.47 20.05 23.15
CA GLY A 713 11.15 21.15 22.48
C GLY A 713 10.65 21.37 21.07
N GLY A 714 10.60 22.62 20.63
CA GLY A 714 10.34 22.92 19.22
C GLY A 714 9.79 24.32 18.99
N ASP A 715 9.21 24.51 17.81
CA ASP A 715 8.64 25.77 17.38
C ASP A 715 7.29 25.56 16.69
N PHE A 716 6.18 26.00 17.31
CA PHE A 716 4.85 25.92 16.71
C PHE A 716 4.67 26.83 15.48
N ARG A 717 5.64 27.73 15.21
CA ARG A 717 5.68 28.54 13.98
C ARG A 717 6.26 27.75 12.79
N GLN A 718 6.84 26.58 13.03
CA GLN A 718 7.35 25.69 11.99
C GLN A 718 6.27 24.70 11.54
N VAL A 719 6.68 23.60 10.90
CA VAL A 719 5.79 22.61 10.30
C VAL A 719 4.98 21.90 11.41
N LEU A 720 3.66 22.02 11.33
CA LEU A 720 2.70 21.28 12.16
C LEU A 720 2.60 19.81 11.73
N PRO A 721 1.91 18.94 12.49
CA PRO A 721 1.81 17.52 12.14
C PRO A 721 1.27 17.31 10.73
N VAL A 722 1.98 16.49 9.95
CA VAL A 722 1.58 16.21 8.56
C VAL A 722 0.45 15.19 8.56
N ILE A 723 -0.78 15.65 8.43
CA ILE A 723 -1.96 14.80 8.24
C ILE A 723 -2.45 14.95 6.81
N ARG A 724 -2.49 13.82 6.09
CA ARG A 724 -2.92 13.81 4.69
C ARG A 724 -4.37 14.25 4.60
N PHE A 725 -4.64 15.22 3.73
CA PHE A 725 -5.98 15.75 3.46
C PHE A 725 -6.68 16.44 4.65
N ALA A 726 -5.93 16.78 5.72
CA ALA A 726 -6.51 17.43 6.89
C ALA A 726 -6.89 18.89 6.61
N ASN A 727 -8.08 19.27 7.03
CA ASN A 727 -8.47 20.68 7.08
C ASN A 727 -7.84 21.38 8.30
N ARG A 728 -8.00 22.71 8.40
CA ARG A 728 -7.41 23.52 9.48
C ARG A 728 -7.84 23.03 10.87
N SER A 729 -9.09 22.65 11.05
CA SER A 729 -9.61 22.16 12.33
C SER A 729 -9.00 20.83 12.71
N GLU A 730 -8.79 19.93 11.75
CA GLU A 730 -8.13 18.63 11.95
C GLU A 730 -6.65 18.79 12.27
N LEU A 731 -5.94 19.72 11.63
CA LEU A 731 -4.55 20.06 11.98
C LEU A 731 -4.43 20.67 13.38
N ILE A 732 -5.37 21.53 13.78
CA ILE A 732 -5.40 22.08 15.14
C ILE A 732 -5.70 20.96 16.14
N ALA A 733 -6.72 20.13 15.89
CA ALA A 733 -7.09 19.02 16.78
C ALA A 733 -5.96 18.00 16.97
N ALA A 734 -5.11 17.82 15.96
CA ALA A 734 -3.94 16.97 16.05
C ALA A 734 -2.70 17.66 16.63
N SER A 735 -2.71 18.97 16.86
CA SER A 735 -1.60 19.69 17.48
C SER A 735 -1.40 19.25 18.93
N LEU A 736 -0.16 19.27 19.41
CA LEU A 736 0.15 19.02 20.83
C LEU A 736 -0.66 19.90 21.77
N LYS A 737 -0.98 21.14 21.38
CA LYS A 737 -1.80 22.07 22.19
C LYS A 737 -3.24 21.58 22.42
N SER A 738 -3.72 20.67 21.56
CA SER A 738 -5.04 20.05 21.70
C SER A 738 -4.99 18.72 22.46
N SER A 739 -3.82 18.28 22.93
CA SER A 739 -3.73 17.10 23.81
C SER A 739 -4.27 17.42 25.20
N ASN A 740 -4.96 16.45 25.81
CA ASN A 740 -5.33 16.49 27.23
C ASN A 740 -4.09 16.53 28.16
N LEU A 741 -2.90 16.22 27.63
CA LEU A 741 -1.64 16.28 28.36
C LEU A 741 -1.00 17.68 28.33
N TRP A 742 -1.46 18.56 27.43
CA TRP A 742 -0.90 19.91 27.30
C TRP A 742 -0.94 20.75 28.59
N PRO A 743 -2.03 20.74 29.39
CA PRO A 743 -2.09 21.49 30.65
C PRO A 743 -1.02 21.11 31.69
N TYR A 744 -0.37 19.96 31.56
CA TYR A 744 0.70 19.55 32.46
C TYR A 744 2.06 20.18 32.11
N PHE A 745 2.22 20.74 30.90
CA PHE A 745 3.48 21.31 30.44
C PHE A 745 3.65 22.77 30.90
N LYS A 746 4.74 23.04 31.62
CA LYS A 746 5.22 24.40 31.87
C LYS A 746 5.94 24.92 30.63
N VAL A 747 5.34 25.91 29.97
CA VAL A 747 5.92 26.54 28.77
C VAL A 747 6.99 27.55 29.18
N MET A 748 8.17 27.44 28.57
CA MET A 748 9.31 28.34 28.76
C MET A 748 9.79 28.84 27.40
N HIS A 749 10.15 30.12 27.30
CA HIS A 749 10.45 30.76 26.02
C HIS A 749 11.92 31.14 25.90
N LEU A 750 12.53 30.81 24.76
CA LEU A 750 13.83 31.33 24.33
C LEU A 750 13.59 32.44 23.31
N GLN A 751 14.03 33.67 23.61
CA GLN A 751 13.77 34.82 22.75
C GLN A 751 15.01 35.25 21.96
N GLN A 752 16.21 35.09 22.52
CA GLN A 752 17.45 35.53 21.89
C GLN A 752 17.89 34.60 20.75
N ASN A 753 18.03 35.15 19.53
CA ASN A 753 18.59 34.42 18.39
C ASN A 753 20.12 34.45 18.43
N MET A 754 20.73 33.26 18.50
CA MET A 754 22.19 33.08 18.55
C MET A 754 22.82 32.87 17.17
N ARG A 755 22.00 32.66 16.13
CA ARG A 755 22.44 32.41 14.75
C ARG A 755 22.51 33.70 13.91
N THR A 756 21.71 34.71 14.24
CA THR A 756 21.60 35.97 13.48
C THR A 756 21.90 37.23 14.30
N GLY A 757 22.54 37.09 15.47
CA GLY A 757 22.99 38.24 16.27
C GLY A 757 24.23 38.93 15.68
N PRO A 758 24.52 40.19 16.06
CA PRO A 758 25.79 40.82 15.71
C PRO A 758 26.91 40.06 16.43
N GLY A 759 27.65 39.24 15.69
CA GLY A 759 28.85 38.58 16.22
C GLY A 759 29.90 39.62 16.64
N PRO A 760 30.81 39.28 17.56
CA PRO A 760 31.99 40.10 17.79
C PRO A 760 32.81 40.13 16.49
N VAL A 761 33.35 41.30 16.17
CA VAL A 761 34.28 41.49 15.07
C VAL A 761 35.50 40.59 15.33
N CYS A 762 35.68 39.56 14.50
CA CYS A 762 36.94 38.86 14.30
C CYS A 762 37.37 39.02 12.85
#